data_AF-A0AAD9QJ82-F1
#
_entry.id   AF-A0AAD9QJ82-F1
#
_cell.length_a   1.000
_cell.length_b   1.000
_cell.length_c   1.000
_cell.angle_alpha   90.00
_cell.angle_beta   90.00
_cell.angle_gamma   90.00
#
_symmetry.space_group_name_H-M   'P 1'
#
loop_
_entity.id
_entity.type
_entity.pdbx_description
1 polymer ?
#
loop_
_entity_poly.entity_id
_entity_poly.type
_entity_poly.pdbx_seq_one_letter_code
_entity_poly.pdbx_strand_id
1 'polypeptide(L)'
;MQAKNQPLKEIVVVIKFNAITTYIDGSQVYGSELEFSLRLRDTNAKLGLLKVIPHVDSNGEPILPPADDEAFCRSPNPEVQHCFLAGDVRVNEIMQMTDQPTRPLKTCVPLMAMHTIWVREHNRIALALHVLNPEWDDERLYQEARKIVIAQLQHITYSEWLPALFNVDVLNRTGLLLEQGNQTFTGYDPNVDPTIINSFATAALRMGHTLIRNDFVLLNDLYQARGFGNPTAIPVSDFFNPIFVPNIRERLIIEGDIVGDLPAINIQRGRDHGLPGYVRFREACGGNPVNSFTDLEDTTPLDKIWDLQEAYDNLLDIDLFAGAMLESPLPGSQIGFTFTCILTAQFHNLRFGDRFWFHHCLVLLLICYSSSHALQAGNSFTRHVLVSMINGRCREIPIQTQLHCFMHKYRTLNGTCNNLCHVTWGSVQSPFQRLLPPAYQYGESAPRSLGSNNKPLPNTRKVSRIVFVSSPTDEQNRTPNFTHMTMIWGQFLSHDIVLTQSNESAQCGNNSTPCKGPRKGCISIDILSRNELLGHQTAKCIPLKRSAISPDGEQINKVSSFIDGSQIYGANDEESELSRDRSANIGLLRVAPFPGYSNKFPILPKASRGTFCRSPTPMTQPCFHAGDHRRANENPALMAMHTIWVREHNRIANYLHILNPLWQDERLFQETRKIVIGQLQHITYNEWLPVLFNENLRKKTQISLEPAGTFFSDYDPSLNPTLINSFATAALRIGHSMIRQRFSQTTDQFTQRRLIPTSSAFFNPTSLFSSSSDGIGEILQGLVAQASRGVDRFFVPAVRENLVTPGPTNHGIVGDLSAINIQRGRDHGLPPYVQFRNASGLGLASSIDNLTNIHPAQRERLREAYYDNVDDIDLYVGGMSETPLPGSIVGHTFTYILSQGFKNLRFGDRFWYERDDSHIGFTLRQLDAIRNASLARVLCDNTEGIEQTLRNVFLEKSIINSPTNCENLKFVDLNAWKEGS
;
A
#
# COMPACT_ATOMS: atom_id res chain seq x y z
N MET A 1 -47.20 26.75 -17.22
CA MET A 1 -47.82 25.44 -17.50
C MET A 1 -48.55 24.97 -16.26
N GLN A 2 -49.81 25.34 -16.09
CA GLN A 2 -50.74 24.50 -15.32
C GLN A 2 -51.29 23.52 -16.35
N ALA A 3 -50.81 22.27 -16.34
CA ALA A 3 -51.47 21.22 -17.09
C ALA A 3 -52.90 21.17 -16.57
N LYS A 4 -53.90 21.42 -17.42
CA LYS A 4 -55.26 20.97 -17.11
C LYS A 4 -55.13 19.46 -16.89
N ASN A 5 -55.61 18.95 -15.76
CA ASN A 5 -55.66 17.52 -15.41
C ASN A 5 -56.56 16.74 -16.40
N GLN A 6 -56.19 16.69 -17.67
CA GLN A 6 -56.67 15.69 -18.61
C GLN A 6 -55.57 14.63 -18.72
N PRO A 7 -55.85 13.37 -18.36
CA PRO A 7 -54.87 12.33 -18.56
C PRO A 7 -54.64 12.16 -20.07
N LEU A 8 -53.37 12.16 -20.49
CA LEU A 8 -52.94 11.76 -21.84
C LEU A 8 -53.40 10.32 -22.24
N LYS A 9 -54.16 9.63 -21.37
CA LYS A 9 -54.75 8.30 -21.53
C LYS A 9 -55.95 8.23 -22.49
N GLU A 10 -56.57 9.33 -22.90
CA GLU A 10 -57.78 9.30 -23.78
C GLU A 10 -57.51 9.38 -25.28
N ILE A 11 -56.26 9.20 -25.70
CA ILE A 11 -55.95 8.97 -27.09
C ILE A 11 -55.94 7.45 -27.29
N VAL A 12 -56.96 6.90 -27.97
CA VAL A 12 -57.06 5.47 -28.28
C VAL A 12 -55.95 5.12 -29.28
N VAL A 13 -54.93 4.45 -28.78
CA VAL A 13 -53.76 3.96 -29.54
C VAL A 13 -53.76 2.43 -29.45
N VAL A 14 -53.30 1.73 -30.49
CA VAL A 14 -53.19 0.26 -30.46
C VAL A 14 -52.29 -0.16 -29.29
N ILE A 15 -52.80 -0.97 -28.37
CA ILE A 15 -52.05 -1.41 -27.18
C ILE A 15 -50.99 -2.43 -27.64
N LYS A 16 -49.72 -1.98 -27.69
CA LYS A 16 -48.55 -2.84 -27.93
C LYS A 16 -47.93 -3.23 -26.58
N PHE A 17 -47.40 -4.44 -26.48
CA PHE A 17 -46.80 -4.96 -25.25
C PHE A 17 -45.38 -4.39 -25.01
N ASN A 18 -45.08 -3.96 -23.79
CA ASN A 18 -43.71 -3.65 -23.37
C ASN A 18 -42.98 -4.94 -23.01
N ALA A 19 -41.87 -5.23 -23.69
CA ALA A 19 -41.09 -6.46 -23.49
C ALA A 19 -40.07 -6.37 -22.34
N ILE A 20 -39.86 -5.18 -21.78
CA ILE A 20 -38.95 -4.94 -20.65
C ILE A 20 -39.71 -4.31 -19.49
N THR A 21 -39.06 -4.21 -18.33
CA THR A 21 -39.65 -3.54 -17.16
C THR A 21 -39.86 -2.06 -17.43
N THR A 22 -40.87 -1.48 -16.77
CA THR A 22 -41.21 -0.06 -16.90
C THR A 22 -40.27 0.85 -16.11
N TYR A 23 -39.63 0.33 -15.06
CA TYR A 23 -38.86 1.13 -14.09
C TYR A 23 -37.40 1.33 -14.50
N ILE A 24 -36.75 2.32 -13.91
CA ILE A 24 -35.29 2.43 -13.94
C ILE A 24 -34.74 1.48 -12.86
N ASP A 25 -34.68 0.20 -13.19
CA ASP A 25 -34.35 -0.92 -12.27
C ASP A 25 -33.06 -1.66 -12.68
N GLY A 26 -32.29 -1.07 -13.58
CA GLY A 26 -31.05 -1.64 -14.08
C GLY A 26 -31.26 -2.88 -14.96
N SER A 27 -32.45 -3.08 -15.54
CA SER A 27 -32.71 -4.16 -16.49
C SER A 27 -31.68 -4.25 -17.62
N GLN A 28 -31.09 -3.13 -18.06
CA GLN A 28 -29.98 -3.14 -19.01
C GLN A 28 -28.69 -3.83 -18.50
N VAL A 29 -28.54 -3.98 -17.18
CA VAL A 29 -27.41 -4.66 -16.53
C VAL A 29 -27.79 -6.08 -16.13
N TYR A 30 -29.00 -6.26 -15.57
CA TYR A 30 -29.43 -7.49 -14.90
C TYR A 30 -30.41 -8.35 -15.70
N GLY A 31 -30.92 -7.87 -16.83
CA GLY A 31 -32.01 -8.52 -17.55
C GLY A 31 -33.39 -8.18 -16.98
N SER A 32 -34.43 -8.33 -17.81
CA SER A 32 -35.84 -8.16 -17.41
C SER A 32 -36.50 -9.47 -16.94
N GLU A 33 -35.85 -10.62 -17.18
CA GLU A 33 -36.38 -11.95 -16.85
C GLU A 33 -35.46 -12.69 -15.87
N LEU A 34 -36.04 -13.49 -14.97
CA LEU A 34 -35.28 -14.26 -13.98
C LEU A 34 -34.31 -15.26 -14.65
N GLU A 35 -34.86 -16.04 -15.58
CA GLU A 35 -34.18 -16.67 -16.73
C GLU A 35 -32.80 -16.11 -17.05
N PHE A 36 -32.88 -14.93 -17.64
CA PHE A 36 -31.77 -14.21 -18.22
C PHE A 36 -30.84 -13.64 -17.14
N SER A 37 -31.39 -13.14 -16.03
CA SER A 37 -30.60 -12.64 -14.91
C SER A 37 -29.68 -13.71 -14.30
N LEU A 38 -30.15 -14.96 -14.20
CA LEU A 38 -29.34 -16.06 -13.67
C LEU A 38 -28.19 -16.42 -14.61
N ARG A 39 -28.39 -16.29 -15.93
CA ARG A 39 -27.32 -16.52 -16.92
C ARG A 39 -26.18 -15.51 -16.80
N LEU A 40 -26.48 -14.28 -16.36
CA LEU A 40 -25.52 -13.19 -16.17
C LEU A 40 -24.70 -13.29 -14.87
N ARG A 41 -25.09 -14.14 -13.92
CA ARG A 41 -24.48 -14.24 -12.57
C ARG A 41 -23.34 -15.26 -12.50
N ASP A 42 -22.24 -14.90 -11.84
CA ASP A 42 -21.18 -15.84 -11.50
C ASP A 42 -21.51 -16.54 -10.17
N THR A 43 -22.18 -17.67 -10.28
CA THR A 43 -22.60 -18.49 -9.13
C THR A 43 -21.46 -19.34 -8.56
N ASN A 44 -20.30 -19.41 -9.19
CA ASN A 44 -19.16 -20.20 -8.70
C ASN A 44 -18.39 -19.47 -7.61
N ALA A 45 -18.26 -18.14 -7.74
CA ALA A 45 -17.50 -17.32 -6.80
C ALA A 45 -18.15 -17.23 -5.41
N LYS A 46 -19.48 -17.33 -5.33
CA LYS A 46 -20.28 -17.09 -4.11
C LYS A 46 -20.07 -15.70 -3.48
N LEU A 47 -19.88 -14.69 -4.32
CA LEU A 47 -19.57 -13.31 -3.93
C LEU A 47 -20.59 -12.28 -4.46
N GLY A 48 -21.71 -12.74 -4.99
CA GLY A 48 -22.77 -11.92 -5.58
C GLY A 48 -22.35 -11.25 -6.88
N LEU A 49 -21.47 -11.87 -7.67
CA LEU A 49 -20.85 -11.26 -8.86
C LEU A 49 -21.65 -11.52 -10.14
N LEU A 50 -21.48 -10.64 -11.13
CA LEU A 50 -21.83 -10.84 -12.53
C LEU A 50 -20.64 -11.45 -13.29
N LYS A 51 -20.94 -12.31 -14.27
CA LYS A 51 -19.95 -12.98 -15.12
C LYS A 51 -19.17 -11.97 -15.96
N VAL A 52 -17.88 -12.25 -16.13
CA VAL A 52 -16.95 -11.52 -17.00
C VAL A 52 -15.95 -12.50 -17.62
N ILE A 53 -15.35 -12.16 -18.76
CA ILE A 53 -14.30 -13.00 -19.37
C ILE A 53 -12.95 -12.71 -18.69
N PRO A 54 -12.09 -13.72 -18.48
CA PRO A 54 -10.69 -13.52 -18.10
C PRO A 54 -9.83 -12.81 -19.16
N HIS A 55 -10.32 -12.67 -20.40
CA HIS A 55 -9.66 -11.89 -21.44
C HIS A 55 -9.82 -10.41 -21.12
N VAL A 56 -8.71 -9.86 -20.67
CA VAL A 56 -8.57 -8.47 -20.28
C VAL A 56 -8.56 -7.54 -21.49
N ASP A 57 -9.11 -6.33 -21.33
CA ASP A 57 -8.81 -5.25 -22.27
C ASP A 57 -7.29 -4.92 -22.26
N SER A 58 -6.85 -3.99 -23.11
CA SER A 58 -5.43 -3.63 -23.20
C SER A 58 -4.80 -3.17 -21.87
N ASN A 59 -5.63 -2.89 -20.86
CA ASN A 59 -5.23 -2.39 -19.56
C ASN A 59 -5.38 -3.43 -18.43
N GLY A 60 -5.76 -4.67 -18.74
CA GLY A 60 -5.88 -5.71 -17.71
C GLY A 60 -7.27 -5.83 -17.08
N GLU A 61 -8.30 -5.12 -17.58
CA GLU A 61 -9.61 -5.07 -16.92
C GLU A 61 -10.64 -6.04 -17.54
N PRO A 62 -11.54 -6.65 -16.75
CA PRO A 62 -12.52 -7.64 -17.24
C PRO A 62 -13.56 -7.04 -18.19
N ILE A 63 -13.98 -7.79 -19.20
CA ILE A 63 -15.04 -7.40 -20.16
C ILE A 63 -16.25 -8.34 -20.07
N LEU A 64 -17.35 -7.95 -20.70
CA LEU A 64 -18.59 -8.74 -20.77
C LEU A 64 -18.35 -10.17 -21.29
N PRO A 65 -19.10 -11.18 -20.81
CA PRO A 65 -19.00 -12.57 -21.25
C PRO A 65 -19.40 -12.75 -22.73
N PRO A 66 -18.95 -13.81 -23.44
CA PRO A 66 -19.38 -14.04 -24.81
C PRO A 66 -20.85 -14.49 -24.84
N ALA A 67 -21.54 -14.19 -25.94
CA ALA A 67 -22.88 -14.70 -26.23
C ALA A 67 -22.83 -15.78 -27.32
N ASP A 68 -23.43 -16.95 -27.04
CA ASP A 68 -23.37 -18.12 -27.94
C ASP A 68 -24.42 -18.10 -29.07
N ASP A 69 -25.46 -17.27 -28.98
CA ASP A 69 -26.51 -17.16 -30.02
C ASP A 69 -27.40 -15.93 -29.76
N GLU A 70 -27.05 -14.75 -30.28
CA GLU A 70 -27.90 -13.56 -30.22
C GLU A 70 -28.25 -13.06 -31.63
N ALA A 71 -29.55 -12.82 -31.86
CA ALA A 71 -30.15 -12.49 -33.16
C ALA A 71 -29.55 -11.25 -33.86
N PHE A 72 -28.84 -10.40 -33.14
CA PHE A 72 -28.24 -9.16 -33.63
C PHE A 72 -26.70 -9.22 -33.81
N CYS A 73 -26.09 -10.39 -33.61
CA CYS A 73 -24.64 -10.61 -33.70
C CYS A 73 -24.15 -10.73 -35.16
N ARG A 74 -23.39 -9.74 -35.67
CA ARG A 74 -22.66 -9.84 -36.95
C ARG A 74 -21.18 -9.50 -36.78
N SER A 75 -20.32 -10.51 -36.73
CA SER A 75 -18.88 -10.31 -36.87
C SER A 75 -18.50 -10.21 -38.35
N PRO A 76 -17.65 -9.25 -38.74
CA PRO A 76 -17.14 -9.19 -40.11
C PRO A 76 -16.05 -10.21 -40.41
N ASN A 77 -15.59 -10.92 -39.40
CA ASN A 77 -14.60 -11.97 -39.53
C ASN A 77 -15.16 -13.27 -38.92
N PRO A 78 -15.41 -14.32 -39.72
CA PRO A 78 -15.93 -15.59 -39.23
C PRO A 78 -15.03 -16.24 -38.16
N GLU A 79 -13.74 -15.90 -38.13
CA GLU A 79 -12.75 -16.47 -37.19
C GLU A 79 -12.68 -15.73 -35.85
N VAL A 80 -13.33 -14.56 -35.71
CA VAL A 80 -13.29 -13.75 -34.48
C VAL A 80 -14.69 -13.32 -34.09
N GLN A 81 -15.35 -14.11 -33.25
CA GLN A 81 -16.71 -13.83 -32.77
C GLN A 81 -16.62 -12.95 -31.51
N HIS A 82 -17.02 -11.67 -31.60
CA HIS A 82 -17.03 -10.72 -30.47
C HIS A 82 -18.45 -10.26 -30.15
N CYS A 83 -19.32 -11.19 -29.78
CA CYS A 83 -20.65 -10.87 -29.29
C CYS A 83 -20.70 -11.07 -27.79
N PHE A 84 -21.33 -10.12 -27.10
CA PHE A 84 -21.28 -10.01 -25.66
C PHE A 84 -22.65 -10.25 -25.05
N LEU A 85 -22.68 -11.06 -24.00
CA LEU A 85 -23.87 -11.28 -23.19
C LEU A 85 -23.97 -10.16 -22.14
N ALA A 86 -25.08 -9.41 -22.16
CA ALA A 86 -25.37 -8.36 -21.19
C ALA A 86 -26.87 -8.39 -20.81
N GLY A 87 -27.30 -7.50 -19.91
CA GLY A 87 -28.72 -7.38 -19.50
C GLY A 87 -29.69 -6.99 -20.63
N ASP A 88 -29.18 -6.57 -21.79
CA ASP A 88 -29.97 -6.23 -22.96
C ASP A 88 -29.28 -6.69 -24.25
N VAL A 89 -30.03 -7.35 -25.14
CA VAL A 89 -29.52 -7.88 -26.43
C VAL A 89 -29.03 -6.77 -27.37
N ARG A 90 -29.48 -5.53 -27.17
CA ARG A 90 -29.04 -4.36 -27.94
C ARG A 90 -27.60 -3.95 -27.62
N VAL A 91 -26.95 -4.58 -26.63
CA VAL A 91 -25.51 -4.44 -26.39
C VAL A 91 -24.70 -4.76 -27.66
N ASN A 92 -25.22 -5.65 -28.51
CA ASN A 92 -24.62 -6.06 -29.77
C ASN A 92 -25.19 -5.32 -31.00
N GLU A 93 -26.00 -4.26 -30.84
CA GLU A 93 -26.47 -3.44 -31.96
C GLU A 93 -25.28 -2.75 -32.64
N ILE A 94 -24.90 -3.23 -33.82
CA ILE A 94 -23.84 -2.64 -34.64
C ILE A 94 -24.49 -1.72 -35.68
N MET A 95 -24.32 -0.40 -35.52
CA MET A 95 -24.51 0.53 -36.64
C MET A 95 -23.31 0.44 -37.59
N GLN A 96 -23.42 -0.34 -38.67
CA GLN A 96 -22.43 -0.31 -39.74
C GLN A 96 -22.63 0.97 -40.57
N MET A 97 -21.75 1.95 -40.41
CA MET A 97 -21.70 3.14 -41.26
C MET A 97 -20.59 2.93 -42.31
N THR A 98 -20.95 2.87 -43.60
CA THR A 98 -19.97 2.67 -44.69
C THR A 98 -19.67 3.97 -45.42
N ASP A 99 -18.38 4.25 -45.66
CA ASP A 99 -17.93 5.23 -46.66
C ASP A 99 -17.33 4.57 -47.91
N GLN A 100 -16.94 3.27 -47.85
CA GLN A 100 -16.44 2.51 -49.00
C GLN A 100 -16.72 1.00 -48.91
N PRO A 101 -16.93 0.28 -50.04
CA PRO A 101 -17.27 -1.15 -50.07
C PRO A 101 -16.14 -2.12 -49.67
N THR A 102 -14.90 -1.64 -49.46
CA THR A 102 -13.69 -2.50 -49.43
C THR A 102 -12.89 -2.46 -48.12
N ARG A 103 -13.41 -1.87 -47.04
CA ARG A 103 -12.74 -1.89 -45.71
C ARG A 103 -13.69 -2.33 -44.60
N PRO A 104 -13.38 -3.39 -43.83
CA PRO A 104 -14.27 -3.86 -42.77
C PRO A 104 -14.14 -3.03 -41.46
N LEU A 105 -15.30 -2.50 -41.06
CA LEU A 105 -15.90 -2.24 -39.73
C LEU A 105 -15.30 -1.24 -38.72
N LYS A 106 -16.08 -0.19 -38.48
CA LYS A 106 -16.20 0.50 -37.18
C LYS A 106 -17.51 0.02 -36.54
N THR A 107 -17.42 -0.78 -35.47
CA THR A 107 -18.55 -1.28 -34.67
C THR A 107 -19.05 -0.21 -33.70
N CYS A 108 -20.30 -0.32 -33.23
CA CYS A 108 -20.88 0.60 -32.25
C CYS A 108 -20.31 0.32 -30.84
N VAL A 109 -19.08 0.78 -30.58
CA VAL A 109 -18.36 0.64 -29.30
C VAL A 109 -19.07 1.26 -28.06
N PRO A 110 -19.88 2.34 -28.15
CA PRO A 110 -20.38 3.05 -26.96
C PRO A 110 -21.34 2.25 -26.06
N LEU A 111 -22.30 1.50 -26.63
CA LEU A 111 -23.26 0.73 -25.83
C LEU A 111 -22.56 -0.42 -25.10
N MET A 112 -21.70 -1.16 -25.79
CA MET A 112 -20.85 -2.18 -25.16
C MET A 112 -20.02 -1.62 -24.00
N ALA A 113 -19.40 -0.45 -24.19
CA ALA A 113 -18.64 0.22 -23.14
C ALA A 113 -19.53 0.59 -21.93
N MET A 114 -20.74 1.12 -22.19
CA MET A 114 -21.68 1.48 -21.14
C MET A 114 -22.15 0.26 -20.32
N HIS A 115 -22.51 -0.84 -20.99
CA HIS A 115 -22.87 -2.08 -20.31
C HIS A 115 -21.70 -2.65 -19.49
N THR A 116 -20.48 -2.60 -20.04
CA THR A 116 -19.26 -3.04 -19.34
C THR A 116 -19.01 -2.23 -18.06
N ILE A 117 -19.19 -0.91 -18.10
CA ILE A 117 -19.00 -0.04 -16.93
C ILE A 117 -19.93 -0.43 -15.78
N TRP A 118 -21.21 -0.68 -16.07
CA TRP A 118 -22.18 -1.02 -15.02
C TRP A 118 -22.00 -2.42 -14.45
N VAL A 119 -21.53 -3.39 -15.26
CA VAL A 119 -21.12 -4.71 -14.76
C VAL A 119 -19.91 -4.59 -13.84
N ARG A 120 -18.91 -3.78 -14.23
CA ARG A 120 -17.74 -3.49 -13.39
C ARG A 120 -18.14 -2.81 -12.07
N GLU A 121 -19.05 -1.84 -12.12
CA GLU A 121 -19.53 -1.14 -10.92
C GLU A 121 -20.29 -2.06 -9.98
N HIS A 122 -21.16 -2.94 -10.49
CA HIS A 122 -21.82 -3.94 -9.68
C HIS A 122 -20.82 -4.86 -8.98
N ASN A 123 -19.86 -5.43 -9.72
CA ASN A 123 -18.86 -6.32 -9.14
C ASN A 123 -17.98 -5.59 -8.11
N ARG A 124 -17.65 -4.31 -8.34
CA ARG A 124 -16.93 -3.47 -7.38
C ARG A 124 -17.73 -3.31 -6.08
N ILE A 125 -19.03 -3.05 -6.17
CA ILE A 125 -19.91 -2.88 -5.01
C ILE A 125 -20.13 -4.21 -4.27
N ALA A 126 -20.39 -5.31 -4.99
CA ALA A 126 -20.60 -6.63 -4.39
C ALA A 126 -19.38 -7.09 -3.59
N LEU A 127 -18.17 -6.89 -4.12
CA LEU A 127 -16.92 -7.14 -3.40
C LEU A 127 -16.79 -6.25 -2.16
N ALA A 128 -17.10 -4.95 -2.27
CA ALA A 128 -17.05 -4.05 -1.12
C ALA A 128 -18.08 -4.42 -0.03
N LEU A 129 -19.28 -4.89 -0.41
CA LEU A 129 -20.30 -5.35 0.53
C LEU A 129 -19.91 -6.65 1.22
N HIS A 130 -19.27 -7.59 0.51
CA HIS A 130 -18.75 -8.82 1.08
C HIS A 130 -17.68 -8.54 2.14
N VAL A 131 -16.81 -7.55 1.86
CA VAL A 131 -15.81 -7.06 2.81
C VAL A 131 -16.46 -6.50 4.08
N LEU A 132 -17.49 -5.67 3.93
CA LEU A 132 -18.19 -5.05 5.06
C LEU A 132 -19.04 -6.07 5.83
N ASN A 133 -19.50 -7.12 5.16
CA ASN A 133 -20.41 -8.12 5.71
C ASN A 133 -20.00 -9.55 5.29
N PRO A 134 -18.95 -10.13 5.89
CA PRO A 134 -18.42 -11.44 5.48
C PRO A 134 -19.42 -12.59 5.64
N GLU A 135 -20.40 -12.45 6.53
CA GLU A 135 -21.44 -13.43 6.81
C GLU A 135 -22.59 -13.41 5.78
N TRP A 136 -22.60 -12.47 4.83
CA TRP A 136 -23.67 -12.40 3.82
C TRP A 136 -23.44 -13.45 2.73
N ASP A 137 -24.52 -14.14 2.38
CA ASP A 137 -24.52 -15.10 1.28
C ASP A 137 -24.50 -14.42 -0.10
N ASP A 138 -24.22 -15.23 -1.12
CA ASP A 138 -24.12 -14.80 -2.52
C ASP A 138 -25.35 -14.01 -3.00
N GLU A 139 -26.54 -14.50 -2.63
CA GLU A 139 -27.80 -13.88 -3.02
C GLU A 139 -27.97 -12.50 -2.39
N ARG A 140 -27.70 -12.38 -1.09
CA ARG A 140 -27.81 -11.10 -0.38
C ARG A 140 -26.80 -10.08 -0.91
N LEU A 141 -25.56 -10.50 -1.17
CA LEU A 141 -24.53 -9.63 -1.74
C LEU A 141 -24.93 -9.07 -3.09
N TYR A 142 -25.43 -9.93 -3.97
CA TYR A 142 -25.92 -9.52 -5.28
C TYR A 142 -27.11 -8.55 -5.18
N GLN A 143 -28.13 -8.86 -4.36
CA GLN A 143 -29.32 -8.00 -4.30
C GLN A 143 -29.01 -6.63 -3.72
N GLU A 144 -28.14 -6.55 -2.70
CA GLU A 144 -27.72 -5.26 -2.14
C GLU A 144 -26.81 -4.48 -3.11
N ALA A 145 -25.90 -5.16 -3.82
CA ALA A 145 -25.10 -4.51 -4.86
C ALA A 145 -25.98 -3.99 -6.02
N ARG A 146 -26.93 -4.81 -6.48
CA ARG A 146 -27.94 -4.45 -7.49
C ARG A 146 -28.74 -3.22 -7.06
N LYS A 147 -29.22 -3.21 -5.82
CA LYS A 147 -29.99 -2.10 -5.26
C LYS A 147 -29.19 -0.79 -5.24
N ILE A 148 -27.91 -0.83 -4.90
CA ILE A 148 -27.03 0.36 -4.91
C ILE A 148 -26.81 0.85 -6.35
N VAL A 149 -26.54 -0.05 -7.30
CA VAL A 149 -26.37 0.32 -8.72
C VAL A 149 -27.65 0.93 -9.29
N ILE A 150 -28.81 0.38 -8.96
CA ILE A 150 -30.11 0.96 -9.35
C ILE A 150 -30.26 2.37 -8.80
N ALA A 151 -29.92 2.58 -7.53
CA ALA A 151 -29.95 3.91 -6.92
C ALA A 151 -29.00 4.90 -7.62
N GLN A 152 -27.80 4.46 -8.03
CA GLN A 152 -26.88 5.28 -8.82
C GLN A 152 -27.47 5.66 -10.18
N LEU A 153 -28.07 4.70 -10.90
CA LEU A 153 -28.73 4.95 -12.19
C LEU A 153 -29.88 5.94 -12.06
N GLN A 154 -30.74 5.76 -11.05
CA GLN A 154 -31.84 6.68 -10.75
C GLN A 154 -31.31 8.09 -10.40
N HIS A 155 -30.28 8.17 -9.56
CA HIS A 155 -29.66 9.43 -9.17
C HIS A 155 -29.07 10.16 -10.38
N ILE A 156 -28.22 9.52 -11.18
CA ILE A 156 -27.61 10.12 -12.38
C ILE A 156 -28.69 10.60 -13.34
N THR A 157 -29.74 9.79 -13.55
CA THR A 157 -30.83 10.17 -14.46
C THR A 157 -31.51 11.48 -14.02
N TYR A 158 -31.82 11.65 -12.73
CA TYR A 158 -32.61 12.80 -12.26
C TYR A 158 -31.79 13.99 -11.77
N SER A 159 -30.54 13.78 -11.36
CA SER A 159 -29.64 14.85 -10.89
C SER A 159 -28.71 15.39 -11.99
N GLU A 160 -28.43 14.61 -13.03
CA GLU A 160 -27.46 14.98 -14.06
C GLU A 160 -28.10 15.00 -15.45
N TRP A 161 -28.72 13.89 -15.88
CA TRP A 161 -29.22 13.77 -17.25
C TRP A 161 -30.47 14.62 -17.52
N LEU A 162 -31.49 14.58 -16.66
CA LEU A 162 -32.68 15.43 -16.82
C LEU A 162 -32.34 16.94 -16.75
N PRO A 163 -31.49 17.42 -15.81
CA PRO A 163 -31.02 18.81 -15.82
C PRO A 163 -30.18 19.22 -17.03
N ALA A 164 -29.55 18.28 -17.73
CA ALA A 164 -28.88 18.57 -19.00
C ALA A 164 -29.88 18.81 -20.14
N LEU A 165 -31.09 18.25 -20.05
CA LEU A 165 -32.14 18.37 -21.08
C LEU A 165 -33.14 19.49 -20.83
N PHE A 166 -33.49 19.70 -19.56
CA PHE A 166 -34.55 20.61 -19.14
C PHE A 166 -34.00 21.69 -18.20
N ASN A 167 -34.52 22.91 -18.34
CA ASN A 167 -34.23 23.96 -17.39
C ASN A 167 -34.77 23.63 -15.98
N VAL A 168 -34.24 24.33 -14.97
CA VAL A 168 -34.60 24.14 -13.56
C VAL A 168 -36.09 24.44 -13.31
N ASP A 169 -36.68 25.42 -14.01
CA ASP A 169 -38.08 25.80 -13.84
C ASP A 169 -39.05 24.70 -14.26
N VAL A 170 -38.77 24.01 -15.37
CA VAL A 170 -39.52 22.85 -15.85
C VAL A 170 -39.41 21.74 -14.83
N LEU A 171 -38.19 21.38 -14.42
CA LEU A 171 -37.96 20.30 -13.46
C LEU A 171 -38.62 20.56 -12.10
N ASN A 172 -38.61 21.80 -11.63
CA ASN A 172 -39.24 22.17 -10.37
C ASN A 172 -40.78 22.06 -10.46
N ARG A 173 -41.38 22.58 -11.54
CA ARG A 173 -42.83 22.52 -11.74
C ARG A 173 -43.38 21.11 -11.94
N THR A 174 -42.58 20.23 -12.54
CA THR A 174 -42.97 18.83 -12.77
C THR A 174 -42.53 17.90 -11.64
N GLY A 175 -41.97 18.43 -10.53
CA GLY A 175 -41.50 17.60 -9.42
C GLY A 175 -40.37 16.63 -9.78
N LEU A 176 -39.58 16.94 -10.82
CA LEU A 176 -38.45 16.11 -11.28
C LEU A 176 -37.11 16.58 -10.71
N LEU A 177 -37.05 17.81 -10.22
CA LEU A 177 -35.86 18.29 -9.51
C LEU A 177 -35.70 17.50 -8.20
N LEU A 178 -34.49 17.03 -7.92
CA LEU A 178 -34.16 16.42 -6.63
C LEU A 178 -33.86 17.54 -5.62
N GLU A 179 -34.50 17.49 -4.45
CA GLU A 179 -34.27 18.46 -3.39
C GLU A 179 -32.88 18.25 -2.75
N GLN A 180 -32.15 19.33 -2.49
CA GLN A 180 -30.86 19.25 -1.78
C GLN A 180 -31.10 19.20 -0.26
N GLY A 181 -30.98 18.03 0.36
CA GLY A 181 -31.02 17.88 1.82
C GLY A 181 -31.35 16.48 2.32
N ASN A 182 -31.22 16.25 3.63
CA ASN A 182 -31.46 14.99 4.36
C ASN A 182 -32.94 14.55 4.42
N GLN A 183 -33.79 14.96 3.46
CA GLN A 183 -35.21 14.66 3.48
C GLN A 183 -35.52 13.31 2.82
N THR A 184 -36.20 12.43 3.54
CA THR A 184 -36.70 11.14 3.02
C THR A 184 -37.82 11.38 2.01
N PHE A 185 -37.74 10.76 0.82
CA PHE A 185 -38.80 10.88 -0.19
C PHE A 185 -40.03 10.09 0.23
N THR A 186 -41.11 10.81 0.52
CA THR A 186 -42.44 10.25 0.82
C THR A 186 -43.39 10.33 -0.39
N GLY A 187 -42.87 10.63 -1.58
CA GLY A 187 -43.65 10.93 -2.77
C GLY A 187 -44.18 9.72 -3.55
N TYR A 188 -44.08 8.48 -3.05
CA TYR A 188 -44.75 7.37 -3.74
C TYR A 188 -46.27 7.56 -3.70
N ASP A 189 -46.91 7.56 -4.86
CA ASP A 189 -48.37 7.63 -5.00
C ASP A 189 -48.88 6.35 -5.69
N PRO A 190 -49.62 5.49 -4.98
CA PRO A 190 -50.16 4.25 -5.57
C PRO A 190 -51.18 4.50 -6.69
N ASN A 191 -51.66 5.72 -6.88
CA ASN A 191 -52.58 6.10 -7.97
C ASN A 191 -51.84 6.57 -9.23
N VAL A 192 -50.52 6.77 -9.17
CA VAL A 192 -49.70 7.09 -10.34
C VAL A 192 -49.36 5.81 -11.08
N ASP A 193 -49.74 5.74 -12.35
CA ASP A 193 -49.47 4.59 -13.22
C ASP A 193 -48.11 4.78 -13.92
N PRO A 194 -47.08 3.98 -13.60
CA PRO A 194 -45.75 4.14 -14.16
C PRO A 194 -45.65 3.67 -15.62
N THR A 195 -46.64 2.94 -16.14
CA THR A 195 -46.62 2.30 -17.46
C THR A 195 -46.09 3.24 -18.54
N ILE A 196 -45.22 2.71 -19.39
CA ILE A 196 -44.59 3.47 -20.47
C ILE A 196 -45.66 4.01 -21.43
N ILE A 197 -45.74 5.34 -21.52
CA ILE A 197 -46.60 6.06 -22.46
C ILE A 197 -46.11 5.75 -23.88
N ASN A 198 -47.03 5.37 -24.77
CA ASN A 198 -46.67 4.97 -26.13
C ASN A 198 -45.97 6.12 -26.91
N SER A 199 -46.47 7.35 -26.80
CA SER A 199 -45.83 8.52 -27.44
C SER A 199 -44.45 8.83 -26.86
N PHE A 200 -44.18 8.45 -25.60
CA PHE A 200 -42.85 8.56 -25.00
C PHE A 200 -41.85 7.60 -25.66
N ALA A 201 -42.16 6.31 -25.71
CA ALA A 201 -41.23 5.30 -26.25
C ALA A 201 -41.08 5.33 -27.78
N THR A 202 -42.15 5.70 -28.47
CA THR A 202 -42.25 5.62 -29.94
C THR A 202 -41.84 6.91 -30.63
N ALA A 203 -42.00 8.07 -29.99
CA ALA A 203 -41.63 9.36 -30.56
C ALA A 203 -40.62 10.12 -29.67
N ALA A 204 -41.01 10.55 -28.47
CA ALA A 204 -40.22 11.54 -27.72
C ALA A 204 -38.82 11.05 -27.31
N LEU A 205 -38.69 9.84 -26.76
CA LEU A 205 -37.38 9.28 -26.34
C LEU A 205 -36.50 8.87 -27.54
N ARG A 206 -37.07 8.80 -28.76
CA ARG A 206 -36.32 8.52 -30.00
C ARG A 206 -35.55 9.72 -30.53
N MET A 207 -35.77 10.91 -29.97
CA MET A 207 -34.97 12.11 -30.27
C MET A 207 -33.46 11.86 -30.06
N GLY A 208 -33.08 10.94 -29.16
CA GLY A 208 -31.68 10.57 -28.92
C GLY A 208 -30.95 10.04 -30.17
N HIS A 209 -31.66 9.55 -31.19
CA HIS A 209 -31.05 9.17 -32.46
C HIS A 209 -30.41 10.34 -33.22
N THR A 210 -30.84 11.58 -32.96
CA THR A 210 -30.20 12.79 -33.52
C THR A 210 -28.81 13.05 -32.94
N LEU A 211 -28.49 12.45 -31.79
CA LEU A 211 -27.19 12.63 -31.12
C LEU A 211 -26.11 11.68 -31.67
N ILE A 212 -26.48 10.77 -32.57
CA ILE A 212 -25.55 9.81 -33.15
C ILE A 212 -24.75 10.51 -34.25
N ARG A 213 -23.42 10.41 -34.17
CA ARG A 213 -22.47 11.04 -35.11
C ARG A 213 -21.87 10.03 -36.08
N ASN A 214 -21.31 10.53 -37.18
CA ASN A 214 -20.59 9.72 -38.17
C ASN A 214 -19.30 9.10 -37.64
N ASP A 215 -18.65 9.74 -36.65
CA ASP A 215 -17.38 9.29 -36.08
C ASP A 215 -17.35 9.43 -34.55
N PHE A 216 -16.75 8.43 -33.89
CA PHE A 216 -16.38 8.48 -32.47
C PHE A 216 -14.87 8.64 -32.34
N VAL A 217 -14.44 9.57 -31.48
CA VAL A 217 -13.02 9.79 -31.20
C VAL A 217 -12.64 8.97 -29.96
N LEU A 218 -11.73 8.02 -30.11
CA LEU A 218 -11.12 7.33 -28.98
C LEU A 218 -10.07 8.22 -28.35
N LEU A 219 -10.19 8.48 -27.05
CA LEU A 219 -9.23 9.29 -26.30
C LEU A 219 -8.27 8.38 -25.53
N ASN A 220 -7.01 8.79 -25.39
CA ASN A 220 -6.08 8.21 -24.44
C ASN A 220 -6.26 8.84 -23.05
N ASP A 221 -5.49 8.37 -22.07
CA ASP A 221 -5.55 8.84 -20.67
C ASP A 221 -5.14 10.31 -20.48
N LEU A 222 -4.58 10.95 -21.52
CA LEU A 222 -4.26 12.38 -21.57
C LEU A 222 -5.34 13.19 -22.31
N TYR A 223 -6.51 12.59 -22.58
CA TYR A 223 -7.61 13.16 -23.36
C TYR A 223 -7.22 13.52 -24.80
N GLN A 224 -6.22 12.85 -25.37
CA GLN A 224 -5.78 13.05 -26.75
C GLN A 224 -6.37 11.98 -27.66
N ALA A 225 -6.78 12.35 -28.86
CA ALA A 225 -7.31 11.42 -29.86
C ALA A 225 -6.27 10.35 -30.24
N ARG A 226 -6.61 9.07 -30.09
CA ARG A 226 -5.93 7.95 -30.74
C ARG A 226 -6.55 7.75 -32.12
N GLY A 227 -5.92 8.29 -33.16
CA GLY A 227 -6.33 8.11 -34.57
C GLY A 227 -6.72 9.40 -35.29
N PHE A 228 -7.35 9.27 -36.46
CA PHE A 228 -7.82 10.41 -37.25
C PHE A 228 -9.16 10.95 -36.71
N GLY A 229 -9.15 12.20 -36.25
CA GLY A 229 -10.34 12.94 -35.80
C GLY A 229 -9.93 14.18 -35.00
N ASN A 230 -10.53 15.34 -35.29
CA ASN A 230 -10.23 16.60 -34.59
C ASN A 230 -11.12 16.70 -33.34
N PRO A 231 -10.58 16.81 -32.11
CA PRO A 231 -11.35 16.85 -30.87
C PRO A 231 -11.92 18.25 -30.59
N THR A 232 -12.51 18.91 -31.58
CA THR A 232 -13.14 20.22 -31.36
C THR A 232 -14.41 20.06 -30.54
N ALA A 233 -14.50 20.83 -29.46
CA ALA A 233 -15.67 20.93 -28.60
C ALA A 233 -16.93 21.27 -29.43
N ILE A 234 -18.02 20.58 -29.10
CA ILE A 234 -19.31 20.73 -29.74
C ILE A 234 -19.99 21.99 -29.18
N PRO A 235 -20.42 22.94 -30.02
CA PRO A 235 -21.31 24.00 -29.59
C PRO A 235 -22.58 23.38 -28.99
N VAL A 236 -23.05 23.87 -27.83
CA VAL A 236 -24.32 23.41 -27.23
C VAL A 236 -25.50 23.51 -28.22
N SER A 237 -25.42 24.42 -29.22
CA SER A 237 -26.40 24.56 -30.30
C SER A 237 -26.50 23.36 -31.26
N ASP A 238 -25.53 22.45 -31.26
CA ASP A 238 -25.54 21.23 -32.10
C ASP A 238 -26.13 20.02 -31.35
N PHE A 239 -26.53 20.18 -30.08
CA PHE A 239 -27.31 19.17 -29.36
C PHE A 239 -28.78 19.22 -29.83
N PHE A 240 -29.33 18.06 -30.21
CA PHE A 240 -30.71 17.91 -30.70
C PHE A 240 -31.06 18.75 -31.94
N ASN A 241 -30.16 18.75 -32.92
CA ASN A 241 -30.46 19.29 -34.24
C ASN A 241 -31.45 18.35 -34.99
N PRO A 242 -32.55 18.87 -35.58
CA PRO A 242 -33.48 18.06 -36.38
C PRO A 242 -32.83 17.49 -37.66
N ILE A 243 -31.63 17.95 -38.03
CA ILE A 243 -30.86 17.47 -39.17
C ILE A 243 -30.06 16.22 -38.78
N PHE A 244 -30.50 15.07 -39.29
CA PHE A 244 -29.77 13.81 -39.15
C PHE A 244 -28.57 13.76 -40.08
N VAL A 245 -27.48 13.14 -39.61
CA VAL A 245 -26.29 12.92 -40.44
C VAL A 245 -26.60 11.96 -41.61
N PRO A 246 -26.02 12.18 -42.80
CA PRO A 246 -26.33 11.39 -44.01
C PRO A 246 -26.17 9.87 -43.81
N ASN A 247 -25.22 9.42 -42.98
CA ASN A 247 -25.00 7.99 -42.77
C ASN A 247 -26.18 7.28 -42.09
N ILE A 248 -26.97 7.99 -41.28
CA ILE A 248 -28.14 7.42 -40.56
C ILE A 248 -29.42 7.57 -41.39
N ARG A 249 -29.44 8.50 -42.33
CA ARG A 249 -30.54 8.73 -43.27
C ARG A 249 -30.45 7.84 -44.52
N GLU A 250 -29.26 7.67 -45.06
CA GLU A 250 -29.06 7.10 -46.40
C GLU A 250 -28.22 5.82 -46.39
N ARG A 251 -27.62 5.43 -45.25
CA ARG A 251 -26.66 4.32 -45.17
C ARG A 251 -26.80 3.46 -43.92
N LEU A 252 -27.92 3.56 -43.20
CA LEU A 252 -28.14 2.75 -42.00
C LEU A 252 -28.45 1.31 -42.40
N ILE A 253 -27.71 0.34 -41.88
CA ILE A 253 -28.01 -1.08 -42.06
C ILE A 253 -28.73 -1.58 -40.80
N ILE A 254 -29.93 -2.15 -40.96
CA ILE A 254 -30.82 -2.50 -39.83
C ILE A 254 -30.91 -4.01 -39.64
N GLU A 255 -31.30 -4.74 -40.69
CA GLU A 255 -31.30 -6.21 -40.76
C GLU A 255 -31.10 -6.63 -42.24
N GLY A 256 -30.14 -7.51 -42.53
CA GLY A 256 -29.78 -7.86 -43.93
C GLY A 256 -28.88 -6.81 -44.60
N ASP A 257 -28.86 -6.78 -45.94
CA ASP A 257 -28.26 -5.69 -46.76
C ASP A 257 -29.26 -4.52 -46.94
N ILE A 258 -30.26 -4.40 -46.06
CA ILE A 258 -31.32 -3.40 -46.17
C ILE A 258 -30.82 -2.06 -45.63
N VAL A 259 -30.67 -1.10 -46.54
CA VAL A 259 -30.40 0.30 -46.23
C VAL A 259 -31.70 0.97 -45.77
N GLY A 260 -31.71 1.53 -44.57
CA GLY A 260 -32.84 2.21 -43.96
C GLY A 260 -32.61 3.71 -43.72
N ASP A 261 -33.71 4.45 -43.64
CA ASP A 261 -33.76 5.85 -43.21
C ASP A 261 -34.33 5.87 -41.78
N LEU A 262 -33.47 6.10 -40.77
CA LEU A 262 -33.90 6.04 -39.37
C LEU A 262 -34.99 7.07 -39.01
N PRO A 263 -34.91 8.34 -39.46
CA PRO A 263 -36.03 9.28 -39.35
C PRO A 263 -37.34 8.74 -39.93
N ALA A 264 -37.32 8.21 -41.16
CA ALA A 264 -38.52 7.64 -41.79
C ALA A 264 -39.08 6.46 -40.99
N ILE A 265 -38.22 5.63 -40.41
CA ILE A 265 -38.63 4.52 -39.55
C ILE A 265 -39.28 5.00 -38.26
N ASN A 266 -38.77 6.07 -37.63
CA ASN A 266 -39.39 6.62 -36.43
C ASN A 266 -40.78 7.20 -36.74
N ILE A 267 -40.94 7.88 -37.88
CA ILE A 267 -42.24 8.38 -38.36
C ILE A 267 -43.19 7.20 -38.63
N GLN A 268 -42.76 6.22 -39.42
CA GLN A 268 -43.58 5.06 -39.77
C GLN A 268 -43.95 4.22 -38.55
N ARG A 269 -43.08 4.13 -37.54
CA ARG A 269 -43.37 3.46 -36.26
C ARG A 269 -44.44 4.21 -35.47
N GLY A 270 -44.41 5.55 -35.47
CA GLY A 270 -45.49 6.35 -34.90
C GLY A 270 -46.84 6.04 -35.54
N ARG A 271 -46.87 5.89 -36.87
CA ARG A 271 -48.07 5.49 -37.63
C ARG A 271 -48.51 4.06 -37.32
N ASP A 272 -47.60 3.08 -37.30
CA ASP A 272 -47.91 1.68 -36.94
C ASP A 272 -48.50 1.56 -35.54
N HIS A 273 -47.98 2.37 -34.62
CA HIS A 273 -48.47 2.40 -33.26
C HIS A 273 -49.82 3.11 -33.16
N GLY A 274 -50.25 3.88 -34.17
CA GLY A 274 -51.51 4.63 -34.17
C GLY A 274 -51.44 5.92 -33.38
N LEU A 275 -50.28 6.58 -33.32
CA LEU A 275 -50.14 7.88 -32.68
C LEU A 275 -50.89 8.95 -33.50
N PRO A 276 -51.71 9.81 -32.88
CA PRO A 276 -52.25 10.96 -33.57
C PRO A 276 -51.18 11.95 -34.03
N GLY A 277 -51.59 12.81 -34.96
CA GLY A 277 -50.77 13.93 -35.41
C GLY A 277 -50.34 14.88 -34.29
N TYR A 278 -49.25 15.57 -34.55
CA TYR A 278 -48.55 16.52 -33.69
C TYR A 278 -49.49 17.55 -33.03
N VAL A 279 -50.42 18.13 -33.80
CA VAL A 279 -51.35 19.16 -33.31
C VAL A 279 -52.15 18.67 -32.10
N ARG A 280 -52.66 17.44 -32.15
CA ARG A 280 -53.48 16.87 -31.07
C ARG A 280 -52.67 16.66 -29.79
N PHE A 281 -51.39 16.31 -29.89
CA PHE A 281 -50.51 16.20 -28.72
C PHE A 281 -50.13 17.56 -28.17
N ARG A 282 -49.87 18.55 -29.03
CA ARG A 282 -49.58 19.93 -28.62
C ARG A 282 -50.76 20.52 -27.84
N GLU A 283 -51.98 20.33 -28.33
CA GLU A 283 -53.20 20.74 -27.63
C GLU A 283 -53.41 19.98 -26.31
N ALA A 284 -53.19 18.67 -26.29
CA ALA A 284 -53.26 17.86 -25.05
C ALA A 284 -52.24 18.30 -24.00
N CYS A 285 -51.07 18.78 -24.44
CA CYS A 285 -50.04 19.37 -23.59
C CYS A 285 -50.36 20.80 -23.13
N GLY A 286 -51.50 21.37 -23.56
CA GLY A 286 -51.95 22.71 -23.19
C GLY A 286 -51.37 23.83 -24.05
N GLY A 287 -50.93 23.52 -25.27
CA GLY A 287 -50.55 24.52 -26.28
C GLY A 287 -51.76 25.29 -26.83
N ASN A 288 -51.49 26.40 -27.51
CA ASN A 288 -52.54 27.22 -28.14
C ASN A 288 -53.25 26.43 -29.26
N PRO A 289 -54.56 26.58 -29.51
CA PRO A 289 -55.22 25.92 -30.65
C PRO A 289 -54.55 26.30 -31.99
N VAL A 290 -54.42 25.35 -32.91
CA VAL A 290 -53.77 25.55 -34.22
C VAL A 290 -54.79 25.26 -35.32
N ASN A 291 -55.14 26.26 -36.12
CA ASN A 291 -56.09 26.11 -37.22
C ASN A 291 -55.42 26.29 -38.60
N SER A 292 -54.23 26.90 -38.65
CA SER A 292 -53.40 27.00 -39.84
C SER A 292 -51.92 26.80 -39.51
N PHE A 293 -51.10 26.52 -40.53
CA PHE A 293 -49.65 26.39 -40.36
C PHE A 293 -48.97 27.64 -39.76
N THR A 294 -49.53 28.83 -39.99
CA THR A 294 -49.04 30.09 -39.40
C THR A 294 -49.22 30.14 -37.88
N ASP A 295 -50.20 29.41 -37.33
CA ASP A 295 -50.42 29.34 -35.88
C ASP A 295 -49.31 28.55 -35.16
N LEU A 296 -48.40 27.89 -35.90
CA LEU A 296 -47.22 27.20 -35.36
C LEU A 296 -46.03 28.14 -35.10
N GLU A 297 -46.09 29.40 -35.54
CA GLU A 297 -45.00 30.38 -35.35
C GLU A 297 -44.65 30.65 -33.88
N ASP A 298 -45.56 30.30 -32.95
CA ASP A 298 -45.33 30.45 -31.52
C ASP A 298 -44.32 29.44 -30.94
N THR A 299 -44.13 28.30 -31.62
CA THR A 299 -43.21 27.24 -31.20
C THR A 299 -42.20 26.83 -32.26
N THR A 300 -42.44 27.12 -33.54
CA THR A 300 -41.67 26.57 -34.68
C THR A 300 -41.13 27.70 -35.56
N PRO A 301 -39.83 27.67 -35.95
CA PRO A 301 -39.26 28.67 -36.85
C PRO A 301 -39.94 28.71 -38.23
N LEU A 302 -40.04 29.89 -38.84
CA LEU A 302 -40.72 30.11 -40.13
C LEU A 302 -40.20 29.21 -41.26
N ASP A 303 -38.88 28.99 -41.36
CA ASP A 303 -38.28 28.10 -42.36
C ASP A 303 -38.74 26.66 -42.18
N LYS A 304 -38.93 26.21 -40.93
CA LYS A 304 -39.42 24.86 -40.62
C LYS A 304 -40.92 24.70 -40.83
N ILE A 305 -41.68 25.78 -40.71
CA ILE A 305 -43.10 25.79 -41.08
C ILE A 305 -43.25 25.61 -42.60
N TRP A 306 -42.38 26.22 -43.40
CA TRP A 306 -42.35 25.98 -44.85
C TRP A 306 -41.96 24.54 -45.19
N ASP A 307 -40.95 23.98 -44.54
CA ASP A 307 -40.57 22.56 -44.70
C ASP A 307 -41.78 21.62 -44.42
N LEU A 308 -42.58 21.94 -43.38
CA LEU A 308 -43.79 21.18 -43.05
C LEU A 308 -44.91 21.36 -44.08
N GLN A 309 -45.10 22.56 -44.62
CA GLN A 309 -46.09 22.84 -45.66
C GLN A 309 -45.77 22.14 -46.99
N GLU A 310 -44.47 21.96 -47.29
CA GLU A 310 -44.03 21.19 -48.46
C GLU A 310 -44.27 19.68 -48.25
N ALA A 311 -44.06 19.18 -47.02
CA ALA A 311 -44.15 17.76 -46.72
C ALA A 311 -45.58 17.25 -46.41
N TYR A 312 -46.48 18.11 -45.92
CA TYR A 312 -47.83 17.73 -45.47
C TYR A 312 -48.90 18.63 -46.09
N ASP A 313 -49.85 18.02 -46.81
CA ASP A 313 -51.00 18.71 -47.42
C ASP A 313 -51.97 19.29 -46.36
N ASN A 314 -52.04 18.66 -45.17
CA ASN A 314 -52.93 19.05 -44.09
C ASN A 314 -52.18 19.15 -42.76
N LEU A 315 -52.45 20.22 -42.02
CA LEU A 315 -51.90 20.49 -40.69
C LEU A 315 -52.14 19.34 -39.69
N LEU A 316 -53.30 18.68 -39.76
CA LEU A 316 -53.66 17.59 -38.83
C LEU A 316 -52.91 16.28 -39.10
N ASP A 317 -52.30 16.15 -40.28
CA ASP A 317 -51.58 14.94 -40.70
C ASP A 317 -50.09 14.96 -40.32
N ILE A 318 -49.59 16.08 -39.77
CA ILE A 318 -48.21 16.20 -39.31
C ILE A 318 -47.93 15.12 -38.25
N ASP A 319 -46.99 14.23 -38.51
CA ASP A 319 -46.63 13.18 -37.56
C ASP A 319 -46.01 13.77 -36.29
N LEU A 320 -46.34 13.20 -35.11
CA LEU A 320 -45.84 13.69 -33.82
C LEU A 320 -44.31 13.87 -33.81
N PHE A 321 -43.57 12.89 -34.33
CA PHE A 321 -42.11 12.94 -34.34
C PHE A 321 -41.59 14.09 -35.20
N ALA A 322 -42.16 14.29 -36.39
CA ALA A 322 -41.74 15.34 -37.32
C ALA A 322 -42.08 16.74 -36.76
N GLY A 323 -43.31 16.95 -36.32
CA GLY A 323 -43.74 18.26 -35.81
C GLY A 323 -43.02 18.68 -34.53
N ALA A 324 -42.90 17.79 -33.55
CA ALA A 324 -42.29 18.14 -32.26
C ALA A 324 -40.76 18.28 -32.31
N MET A 325 -40.08 17.61 -33.26
CA MET A 325 -38.63 17.79 -33.48
C MET A 325 -38.29 19.17 -34.08
N LEU A 326 -39.23 19.82 -34.74
CA LEU A 326 -39.02 21.12 -35.39
C LEU A 326 -39.36 22.31 -34.47
N GLU A 327 -39.90 22.05 -33.27
CA GLU A 327 -40.11 23.09 -32.28
C GLU A 327 -38.78 23.68 -31.80
N SER A 328 -38.77 25.00 -31.64
CA SER A 328 -37.68 25.71 -30.98
C SER A 328 -37.56 25.23 -29.52
N PRO A 329 -36.33 25.02 -29.01
CA PRO A 329 -36.13 24.68 -27.61
C PRO A 329 -36.74 25.70 -26.66
N LEU A 330 -37.33 25.24 -25.56
CA LEU A 330 -37.78 26.14 -24.49
C LEU A 330 -36.58 26.90 -23.90
N PRO A 331 -36.74 28.16 -23.44
CA PRO A 331 -35.63 28.93 -22.87
C PRO A 331 -34.89 28.17 -21.75
N GLY A 332 -33.60 27.89 -21.96
CA GLY A 332 -32.75 27.15 -21.02
C GLY A 332 -32.91 25.62 -21.04
N SER A 333 -33.77 25.08 -21.89
CA SER A 333 -33.89 23.64 -22.19
C SER A 333 -33.31 23.33 -23.57
N GLN A 334 -33.09 22.06 -23.86
CA GLN A 334 -32.59 21.60 -25.17
C GLN A 334 -33.71 21.10 -26.09
N ILE A 335 -34.95 21.07 -25.61
CA ILE A 335 -36.08 20.39 -26.26
C ILE A 335 -37.28 21.35 -26.34
N GLY A 336 -38.07 21.21 -27.41
CA GLY A 336 -39.32 21.92 -27.62
C GLY A 336 -40.42 21.59 -26.60
N PHE A 337 -41.50 22.36 -26.66
CA PHE A 337 -42.65 22.29 -25.77
C PHE A 337 -43.31 20.89 -25.71
N THR A 338 -43.66 20.31 -26.85
CA THR A 338 -44.46 19.09 -26.93
C THR A 338 -43.68 17.87 -26.44
N PHE A 339 -42.41 17.73 -26.81
CA PHE A 339 -41.56 16.67 -26.29
C PHE A 339 -41.21 16.86 -24.81
N THR A 340 -41.02 18.10 -24.34
CA THR A 340 -40.85 18.38 -22.91
C THR A 340 -42.06 17.89 -22.10
N CYS A 341 -43.27 18.17 -22.56
CA CYS A 341 -44.50 17.68 -21.94
C CYS A 341 -44.55 16.15 -21.83
N ILE A 342 -44.29 15.43 -22.94
CA ILE A 342 -44.36 13.96 -22.96
C ILE A 342 -43.27 13.33 -22.08
N LEU A 343 -42.02 13.83 -22.18
CA LEU A 343 -40.88 13.31 -21.43
C LEU A 343 -41.07 13.53 -19.93
N THR A 344 -41.40 14.76 -19.52
CA THR A 344 -41.58 15.08 -18.10
C THR A 344 -42.75 14.33 -17.48
N ALA A 345 -43.85 14.12 -18.21
CA ALA A 345 -44.96 13.28 -17.76
C ALA A 345 -44.53 11.83 -17.52
N GLN A 346 -43.75 11.22 -18.42
CA GLN A 346 -43.26 9.87 -18.22
C GLN A 346 -42.29 9.78 -17.03
N PHE A 347 -41.28 10.65 -16.95
CA PHE A 347 -40.33 10.63 -15.85
C PHE A 347 -41.00 10.95 -14.50
N HIS A 348 -42.06 11.75 -14.49
CA HIS A 348 -42.87 11.93 -13.29
C HIS A 348 -43.51 10.60 -12.88
N ASN A 349 -44.16 9.90 -13.82
CA ASN A 349 -44.79 8.62 -13.53
C ASN A 349 -43.77 7.56 -13.07
N LEU A 350 -42.57 7.54 -13.64
CA LEU A 350 -41.48 6.65 -13.23
C LEU A 350 -40.98 6.92 -11.81
N ARG A 351 -40.90 8.20 -11.39
CA ARG A 351 -40.46 8.58 -10.04
C ARG A 351 -41.53 8.34 -8.99
N PHE A 352 -42.74 8.85 -9.21
CA PHE A 352 -43.81 8.85 -8.21
C PHE A 352 -44.57 7.50 -8.17
N GLY A 353 -44.50 6.71 -9.25
CA GLY A 353 -45.07 5.35 -9.30
C GLY A 353 -44.12 4.22 -8.86
N ASP A 354 -42.83 4.51 -8.58
CA ASP A 354 -41.86 3.52 -8.11
C ASP A 354 -41.82 3.43 -6.58
N ARG A 355 -42.36 2.35 -6.03
CA ARG A 355 -42.32 2.08 -4.57
C ARG A 355 -40.90 1.81 -4.04
N PHE A 356 -39.95 1.49 -4.91
CA PHE A 356 -38.57 1.16 -4.57
C PHE A 356 -37.59 2.32 -4.82
N TRP A 357 -38.11 3.53 -5.04
CA TRP A 357 -37.32 4.73 -5.26
C TRP A 357 -36.25 4.93 -4.19
N PHE A 358 -35.02 5.27 -4.60
CA PHE A 358 -33.84 5.24 -3.73
C PHE A 358 -33.88 6.13 -2.47
N HIS A 359 -34.70 7.18 -2.44
CA HIS A 359 -34.90 8.04 -1.26
C HIS A 359 -35.95 7.50 -0.26
N HIS A 360 -36.58 6.34 -0.53
CA HIS A 360 -37.63 5.79 0.35
C HIS A 360 -37.02 5.10 1.59
N CYS A 361 -37.68 5.28 2.74
CA CYS A 361 -37.16 5.02 4.09
C CYS A 361 -36.58 3.61 4.32
N LEU A 362 -37.00 2.57 3.60
CA LEU A 362 -36.42 1.22 3.72
C LEU A 362 -35.04 1.06 3.07
N VAL A 363 -34.74 1.84 2.02
CA VAL A 363 -33.44 1.84 1.35
C VAL A 363 -32.44 2.65 2.19
N LEU A 364 -32.87 3.83 2.65
CA LEU A 364 -32.11 4.64 3.58
C LEU A 364 -31.97 3.98 4.95
N LEU A 365 -32.93 3.19 5.45
CA LEU A 365 -32.75 2.40 6.68
C LEU A 365 -31.82 1.21 6.48
N LEU A 366 -31.72 0.57 5.31
CA LEU A 366 -30.72 -0.50 5.08
C LEU A 366 -29.33 0.08 4.85
N ILE A 367 -29.23 1.24 4.19
CA ILE A 367 -27.99 2.00 4.04
C ILE A 367 -27.62 2.67 5.37
N CYS A 368 -28.56 3.10 6.20
CA CYS A 368 -28.30 3.70 7.51
C CYS A 368 -28.32 2.71 8.67
N TYR A 369 -28.83 1.47 8.61
CA TYR A 369 -28.67 0.48 9.69
C TYR A 369 -27.38 -0.32 9.50
N SER A 370 -27.07 -0.77 8.27
CA SER A 370 -25.71 -1.22 7.95
C SER A 370 -24.73 -0.05 8.10
N SER A 371 -25.21 1.13 7.71
CA SER A 371 -24.65 2.45 7.95
C SER A 371 -24.30 2.73 9.41
N SER A 372 -25.25 2.72 10.33
CA SER A 372 -25.11 3.36 11.64
C SER A 372 -24.51 2.44 12.69
N HIS A 373 -24.61 1.13 12.55
CA HIS A 373 -23.82 0.23 13.39
C HIS A 373 -22.40 0.01 12.85
N ALA A 374 -22.17 0.04 11.52
CA ALA A 374 -20.80 0.02 10.98
C ALA A 374 -20.09 1.40 11.02
N LEU A 375 -20.80 2.51 10.84
CA LEU A 375 -20.26 3.89 10.94
C LEU A 375 -20.12 4.38 12.38
N GLN A 376 -20.80 3.78 13.37
CA GLN A 376 -20.48 4.02 14.78
C GLN A 376 -19.36 3.10 15.28
N ALA A 377 -19.06 2.00 14.58
CA ALA A 377 -17.99 1.06 14.94
C ALA A 377 -16.63 1.36 14.24
N GLY A 378 -16.60 2.20 13.21
CA GLY A 378 -15.39 2.60 12.49
C GLY A 378 -14.78 3.88 13.05
N ASN A 379 -13.53 3.82 13.53
CA ASN A 379 -12.85 4.96 14.10
C ASN A 379 -12.57 6.08 13.06
N SER A 380 -12.38 7.32 13.52
CA SER A 380 -12.19 8.58 12.74
C SER A 380 -11.20 8.47 11.55
N PHE A 381 -10.25 7.52 11.63
CA PHE A 381 -9.19 7.32 10.66
C PHE A 381 -9.60 6.53 9.41
N THR A 382 -10.41 5.47 9.52
CA THR A 382 -10.93 4.72 8.36
C THR A 382 -11.74 5.66 7.46
N ARG A 383 -12.47 6.58 8.09
CA ARG A 383 -13.19 7.67 7.44
C ARG A 383 -12.23 8.65 6.75
N HIS A 384 -11.14 9.09 7.39
CA HIS A 384 -10.16 9.99 6.76
C HIS A 384 -9.40 9.35 5.59
N VAL A 385 -9.03 8.07 5.69
CA VAL A 385 -8.32 7.35 4.62
C VAL A 385 -9.22 7.11 3.43
N LEU A 386 -10.46 6.62 3.62
CA LEU A 386 -11.43 6.51 2.53
C LEU A 386 -11.72 7.87 1.90
N VAL A 387 -11.92 8.92 2.71
CA VAL A 387 -12.15 10.29 2.21
C VAL A 387 -10.92 10.84 1.48
N SER A 388 -9.69 10.49 1.87
CA SER A 388 -8.46 10.87 1.17
C SER A 388 -8.24 10.11 -0.14
N MET A 389 -8.63 8.83 -0.19
CA MET A 389 -8.67 8.01 -1.41
C MET A 389 -9.72 8.56 -2.40
N ILE A 390 -10.91 8.94 -1.89
CA ILE A 390 -12.02 9.49 -2.66
C ILE A 390 -11.74 10.93 -3.14
N ASN A 391 -11.10 11.77 -2.32
CA ASN A 391 -10.79 13.16 -2.67
C ASN A 391 -9.56 13.33 -3.59
N GLY A 392 -8.99 12.24 -4.12
CA GLY A 392 -7.96 12.31 -5.16
C GLY A 392 -6.63 12.91 -4.72
N ARG A 393 -6.23 12.75 -3.44
CA ARG A 393 -4.88 13.14 -2.98
C ARG A 393 -3.80 12.15 -3.41
N CYS A 394 -4.18 10.93 -3.80
CA CYS A 394 -3.27 9.85 -4.17
C CYS A 394 -3.61 9.35 -5.59
N ARG A 395 -3.28 10.17 -6.60
CA ARG A 395 -3.64 9.94 -8.02
C ARG A 395 -2.70 8.97 -8.75
N GLU A 396 -1.54 8.68 -8.18
CA GLU A 396 -0.47 7.94 -8.86
C GLU A 396 -0.65 6.42 -8.83
N ILE A 397 -1.55 5.89 -7.99
CA ILE A 397 -1.78 4.45 -7.83
C ILE A 397 -3.25 4.11 -8.11
N PRO A 398 -3.55 3.06 -8.92
CA PRO A 398 -4.92 2.64 -9.19
C PRO A 398 -5.71 2.37 -7.91
N ILE A 399 -6.97 2.78 -7.87
CA ILE A 399 -7.82 2.62 -6.68
C ILE A 399 -8.03 1.14 -6.31
N GLN A 400 -8.01 0.23 -7.30
CA GLN A 400 -8.03 -1.22 -7.09
C GLN A 400 -6.83 -1.69 -6.24
N THR A 401 -5.63 -1.16 -6.51
CA THR A 401 -4.42 -1.47 -5.74
C THR A 401 -4.51 -0.88 -4.33
N GLN A 402 -5.04 0.35 -4.20
CA GLN A 402 -5.23 0.98 -2.89
C GLN A 402 -6.24 0.20 -2.03
N LEU A 403 -7.34 -0.25 -2.62
CA LEU A 403 -8.34 -1.10 -1.98
C LEU A 403 -7.74 -2.45 -1.61
N HIS A 404 -7.03 -3.12 -2.51
CA HIS A 404 -6.33 -4.37 -2.22
C HIS A 404 -5.37 -4.21 -1.03
N CYS A 405 -4.55 -3.16 -0.99
CA CYS A 405 -3.67 -2.87 0.14
C CYS A 405 -4.44 -2.55 1.44
N PHE A 406 -5.55 -1.82 1.34
CA PHE A 406 -6.39 -1.50 2.49
C PHE A 406 -7.01 -2.75 3.14
N MET A 407 -7.37 -3.76 2.33
CA MET A 407 -7.93 -5.04 2.77
C MET A 407 -6.98 -5.93 3.57
N HIS A 408 -5.67 -5.69 3.48
CA HIS A 408 -4.68 -6.47 4.23
C HIS A 408 -4.69 -6.07 5.70
N LYS A 409 -5.27 -6.93 6.54
CA LYS A 409 -5.27 -6.78 8.01
C LYS A 409 -3.87 -6.84 8.63
N TYR A 410 -2.97 -7.60 8.02
CA TYR A 410 -1.61 -7.84 8.51
C TYR A 410 -0.57 -7.22 7.59
N ARG A 411 0.61 -6.94 8.14
CA ARG A 411 1.77 -6.48 7.36
C ARG A 411 2.15 -7.54 6.33
N THR A 412 2.41 -7.12 5.09
CA THR A 412 3.10 -7.97 4.12
C THR A 412 4.52 -8.28 4.61
N LEU A 413 5.11 -9.39 4.14
CA LEU A 413 6.48 -9.77 4.55
C LEU A 413 7.55 -8.88 3.89
N ASN A 414 7.28 -8.37 2.69
CA ASN A 414 8.17 -7.47 1.97
C ASN A 414 7.94 -5.98 2.30
N GLY A 415 6.99 -5.64 3.17
CA GLY A 415 6.71 -4.27 3.60
C GLY A 415 5.90 -3.43 2.60
N THR A 416 5.41 -3.99 1.49
CA THR A 416 4.48 -3.28 0.60
C THR A 416 3.12 -3.02 1.27
N CYS A 417 2.31 -2.13 0.71
CA CYS A 417 0.98 -1.79 1.24
C CYS A 417 0.97 -1.14 2.64
N ASN A 418 2.13 -0.80 3.21
CA ASN A 418 2.18 -0.01 4.43
C ASN A 418 1.66 1.42 4.18
N ASN A 419 2.19 2.09 3.15
CA ASN A 419 1.64 3.36 2.70
C ASN A 419 0.63 3.12 1.56
N LEU A 420 -0.58 3.65 1.69
CA LEU A 420 -1.65 3.42 0.70
C LEU A 420 -1.54 4.32 -0.54
N CYS A 421 -0.81 5.43 -0.44
CA CYS A 421 -0.60 6.38 -1.53
C CYS A 421 0.69 6.09 -2.31
N HIS A 422 1.66 5.45 -1.65
CA HIS A 422 2.91 5.00 -2.24
C HIS A 422 3.25 3.58 -1.75
N VAL A 423 2.66 2.58 -2.40
CA VAL A 423 2.64 1.17 -1.93
C VAL A 423 4.00 0.50 -1.75
N THR A 424 5.06 1.06 -2.34
CA THR A 424 6.43 0.55 -2.26
C THR A 424 7.30 1.27 -1.24
N TRP A 425 6.83 2.35 -0.61
CA TRP A 425 7.65 3.06 0.37
C TRP A 425 8.00 2.18 1.57
N GLY A 426 9.30 2.06 1.84
CA GLY A 426 9.84 1.23 2.91
C GLY A 426 9.81 -0.28 2.63
N SER A 427 9.40 -0.72 1.44
CA SER A 427 9.42 -2.14 1.08
C SER A 427 10.84 -2.65 0.83
N VAL A 428 11.00 -3.97 0.81
CA VAL A 428 12.22 -4.63 0.33
C VAL A 428 12.60 -4.12 -1.06
N GLN A 429 13.90 -4.02 -1.31
CA GLN A 429 14.51 -3.43 -2.51
C GLN A 429 14.29 -1.92 -2.69
N SER A 430 13.76 -1.22 -1.68
CA SER A 430 13.70 0.24 -1.73
C SER A 430 15.11 0.87 -1.70
N PRO A 431 15.37 1.91 -2.51
CA PRO A 431 16.57 2.71 -2.39
C PRO A 431 16.55 3.51 -1.08
N PHE A 432 17.70 3.66 -0.42
CA PHE A 432 17.77 4.48 0.79
C PHE A 432 17.45 5.95 0.50
N GLN A 433 16.80 6.60 1.45
CA GLN A 433 16.64 8.05 1.43
C GLN A 433 17.91 8.79 1.82
N ARG A 434 17.99 10.07 1.48
CA ARG A 434 19.11 10.93 1.86
C ARG A 434 18.65 12.14 2.64
N LEU A 435 19.32 12.40 3.76
CA LEU A 435 19.22 13.68 4.48
C LEU A 435 20.00 14.80 3.78
N LEU A 436 21.08 14.44 3.08
CA LEU A 436 21.93 15.36 2.33
C LEU A 436 22.28 14.74 0.97
N PRO A 437 22.44 15.56 -0.09
CA PRO A 437 22.84 15.07 -1.41
C PRO A 437 24.10 14.19 -1.36
N PRO A 438 24.22 13.17 -2.23
CA PRO A 438 25.38 12.30 -2.25
C PRO A 438 26.66 13.07 -2.59
N ALA A 439 27.76 12.71 -1.93
CA ALA A 439 29.09 13.22 -2.22
C ALA A 439 29.94 12.10 -2.84
N TYR A 440 29.84 11.96 -4.16
CA TYR A 440 30.71 11.05 -4.93
C TYR A 440 31.81 11.82 -5.68
N GLN A 441 32.82 11.09 -6.13
CA GLN A 441 33.89 11.66 -6.94
C GLN A 441 33.35 12.05 -8.33
N TYR A 442 33.56 13.30 -8.75
CA TYR A 442 33.11 13.87 -10.03
C TYR A 442 31.59 13.81 -10.29
N GLY A 443 30.77 13.60 -9.24
CA GLY A 443 29.31 13.45 -9.38
C GLY A 443 28.84 12.12 -9.98
N GLU A 444 29.76 11.22 -10.33
CA GLU A 444 29.44 9.85 -10.79
C GLU A 444 29.22 8.91 -9.60
N SER A 445 28.80 7.66 -9.80
CA SER A 445 28.69 6.67 -8.69
C SER A 445 30.04 6.18 -8.13
N ALA A 446 31.13 6.91 -8.39
CA ALA A 446 32.47 6.57 -7.96
C ALA A 446 32.72 7.01 -6.49
N PRO A 447 33.15 6.11 -5.59
CA PRO A 447 33.44 6.48 -4.21
C PRO A 447 34.46 7.60 -4.11
N ARG A 448 34.29 8.48 -3.11
CA ARG A 448 35.27 9.54 -2.80
C ARG A 448 36.67 8.94 -2.63
N SER A 449 37.61 9.44 -3.42
CA SER A 449 39.03 9.06 -3.35
C SER A 449 39.95 10.27 -3.22
N LEU A 450 39.50 11.45 -3.64
CA LEU A 450 40.19 12.72 -3.44
C LEU A 450 39.46 13.57 -2.39
N GLY A 451 40.23 14.28 -1.58
CA GLY A 451 39.75 15.26 -0.61
C GLY A 451 39.51 16.64 -1.23
N SER A 452 39.09 17.61 -0.42
CA SER A 452 38.73 18.97 -0.85
C SER A 452 39.88 19.73 -1.52
N ASN A 453 41.13 19.36 -1.24
CA ASN A 453 42.34 19.92 -1.83
C ASN A 453 42.88 19.13 -3.04
N ASN A 454 42.07 18.24 -3.63
CA ASN A 454 42.44 17.31 -4.71
C ASN A 454 43.58 16.33 -4.37
N LYS A 455 43.95 16.15 -3.10
CA LYS A 455 44.88 15.11 -2.66
C LYS A 455 44.13 13.81 -2.33
N PRO A 456 44.80 12.64 -2.39
CA PRO A 456 44.17 11.38 -1.99
C PRO A 456 43.68 11.42 -0.53
N LEU A 457 42.44 10.98 -0.31
CA LEU A 457 41.91 10.77 1.04
C LEU A 457 42.76 9.73 1.78
N PRO A 458 42.90 9.85 3.11
CA PRO A 458 43.67 8.89 3.88
C PRO A 458 43.10 7.48 3.74
N ASN A 459 43.99 6.49 3.65
CA ASN A 459 43.62 5.07 3.69
C ASN A 459 42.82 4.79 4.98
N THR A 460 41.70 4.08 4.85
CA THR A 460 40.75 3.87 5.96
C THR A 460 41.30 3.02 7.10
N ARG A 461 42.23 2.10 6.82
CA ARG A 461 42.99 1.38 7.85
C ARG A 461 43.92 2.30 8.62
N LYS A 462 44.60 3.23 7.93
CA LYS A 462 45.41 4.26 8.60
C LYS A 462 44.56 5.11 9.55
N VAL A 463 43.40 5.58 9.09
CA VAL A 463 42.46 6.36 9.94
C VAL A 463 42.04 5.56 11.16
N SER A 464 41.64 4.29 10.99
CA SER A 464 41.28 3.38 12.11
C SER A 464 42.39 3.27 13.16
N ARG A 465 43.65 3.11 12.74
CA ARG A 465 44.80 2.96 13.64
C ARG A 465 45.17 4.22 14.42
N ILE A 466 44.84 5.40 13.90
CA ILE A 466 45.14 6.68 14.55
C ILE A 466 43.97 7.11 15.45
N VAL A 467 42.77 7.12 14.88
CA VAL A 467 41.58 7.72 15.47
C VAL A 467 40.93 6.82 16.51
N PHE A 468 40.94 5.49 16.30
CA PHE A 468 40.09 4.56 17.04
C PHE A 468 40.82 3.62 18.00
N VAL A 469 42.09 3.90 18.31
CA VAL A 469 42.93 3.10 19.22
C VAL A 469 43.01 3.73 20.61
N SER A 470 42.60 2.98 21.65
CA SER A 470 42.71 3.42 23.04
C SER A 470 44.16 3.40 23.51
N SER A 471 44.56 4.42 24.28
CA SER A 471 45.75 4.39 25.14
C SER A 471 45.40 3.90 26.55
N PRO A 472 46.36 3.49 27.38
CA PRO A 472 46.10 3.13 28.78
C PRO A 472 45.42 4.27 29.58
N THR A 473 45.74 5.53 29.26
CA THR A 473 45.09 6.71 29.83
C THR A 473 43.66 6.91 29.33
N ASP A 474 43.32 6.41 28.14
CA ASP A 474 41.95 6.40 27.61
C ASP A 474 41.06 5.34 28.29
N GLU A 475 41.63 4.32 28.93
CA GLU A 475 40.85 3.21 29.50
C GLU A 475 40.41 3.42 30.96
N GLN A 476 40.96 4.44 31.64
CA GLN A 476 40.55 4.80 33.00
C GLN A 476 39.16 5.49 32.97
N ASN A 477 38.22 5.00 33.79
CA ASN A 477 36.86 5.57 34.04
C ASN A 477 35.79 5.51 32.92
N ARG A 478 35.65 4.39 32.18
CA ARG A 478 34.67 4.30 31.07
C ARG A 478 33.70 3.12 31.10
N THR A 479 33.31 2.66 32.28
CA THR A 479 32.23 1.66 32.36
C THR A 479 30.89 2.38 32.25
N PRO A 480 30.10 2.17 31.18
CA PRO A 480 28.77 2.75 31.08
C PRO A 480 27.82 2.11 32.12
N ASN A 481 26.69 2.77 32.35
CA ASN A 481 25.62 2.27 33.23
C ASN A 481 24.66 1.28 32.53
N PHE A 482 25.08 0.72 31.39
CA PHE A 482 24.28 -0.21 30.59
C PHE A 482 25.02 -1.51 30.28
N THR A 483 24.26 -2.59 30.20
CA THR A 483 24.78 -3.94 30.01
C THR A 483 25.13 -4.20 28.55
N HIS A 484 25.89 -5.27 28.31
CA HIS A 484 26.26 -5.73 26.98
C HIS A 484 25.05 -6.20 26.15
N MET A 485 23.90 -6.50 26.79
CA MET A 485 22.63 -6.77 26.12
C MET A 485 22.19 -5.59 25.24
N THR A 486 22.49 -4.36 25.63
CA THR A 486 22.17 -3.14 24.86
C THR A 486 22.79 -3.17 23.47
N MET A 487 24.02 -3.69 23.35
CA MET A 487 24.72 -3.82 22.07
C MET A 487 24.07 -4.90 21.19
N ILE A 488 23.81 -6.08 21.77
CA ILE A 488 23.24 -7.21 21.05
C ILE A 488 21.81 -6.93 20.59
N TRP A 489 21.00 -6.24 21.39
CA TRP A 489 19.68 -5.78 20.95
C TRP A 489 19.77 -4.78 19.81
N GLY A 490 20.71 -3.82 19.89
CA GLY A 490 20.94 -2.87 18.80
C GLY A 490 21.33 -3.56 17.49
N GLN A 491 22.17 -4.60 17.56
CA GLN A 491 22.51 -5.44 16.40
C GLN A 491 21.27 -6.19 15.88
N PHE A 492 20.55 -6.88 16.76
CA PHE A 492 19.36 -7.66 16.40
C PHE A 492 18.27 -6.79 15.76
N LEU A 493 18.01 -5.60 16.31
CA LEU A 493 17.10 -4.61 15.75
C LEU A 493 17.60 -4.09 14.40
N SER A 494 18.89 -3.75 14.28
CA SER A 494 19.45 -3.27 13.01
C SER A 494 19.31 -4.29 11.89
N HIS A 495 19.30 -5.59 12.20
CA HIS A 495 19.16 -6.64 11.21
C HIS A 495 17.74 -6.77 10.65
N ASP A 496 16.74 -6.31 11.41
CA ASP A 496 15.34 -6.18 10.98
C ASP A 496 15.22 -5.11 9.88
N ILE A 497 15.78 -3.93 10.14
CA ILE A 497 15.51 -2.75 9.32
C ILE A 497 16.56 -2.50 8.22
N VAL A 498 17.80 -2.99 8.35
CA VAL A 498 18.89 -2.66 7.40
C VAL A 498 19.61 -3.91 6.90
N LEU A 499 19.64 -4.11 5.58
CA LEU A 499 20.53 -5.03 4.88
C LEU A 499 20.90 -4.47 3.50
N THR A 500 22.06 -3.81 3.38
CA THR A 500 22.47 -3.25 2.09
C THR A 500 22.83 -4.36 1.09
N GLN A 501 22.26 -4.30 -0.12
CA GLN A 501 22.60 -5.22 -1.20
C GLN A 501 24.05 -5.00 -1.65
N SER A 502 24.80 -6.09 -1.84
CA SER A 502 26.16 -6.06 -2.40
C SER A 502 26.16 -6.51 -3.86
N ASN A 503 27.17 -6.12 -4.63
CA ASN A 503 27.37 -6.61 -5.98
C ASN A 503 27.90 -8.06 -5.96
N GLU A 504 27.00 -9.04 -6.04
CA GLU A 504 27.35 -10.44 -5.80
C GLU A 504 28.31 -11.03 -6.84
N SER A 505 28.30 -10.51 -8.08
CA SER A 505 29.19 -10.96 -9.15
C SER A 505 30.65 -10.53 -8.95
N ALA A 506 30.89 -9.54 -8.08
CA ALA A 506 32.24 -9.01 -7.84
C ALA A 506 33.11 -10.00 -7.04
N GLN A 507 34.26 -10.37 -7.61
CA GLN A 507 35.26 -11.21 -6.96
C GLN A 507 36.44 -10.35 -6.47
N CYS A 508 36.43 -9.96 -5.20
CA CYS A 508 37.41 -9.00 -4.65
C CYS A 508 38.71 -9.61 -4.11
N GLY A 509 38.86 -10.94 -4.14
CA GLY A 509 40.07 -11.64 -3.69
C GLY A 509 40.05 -12.02 -2.21
N ASN A 510 41.23 -12.24 -1.64
CA ASN A 510 41.44 -12.61 -0.23
C ASN A 510 42.52 -11.74 0.42
N ASN A 511 42.82 -11.98 1.71
CA ASN A 511 43.80 -11.18 2.45
C ASN A 511 45.24 -11.26 1.90
N SER A 512 45.61 -12.35 1.24
CA SER A 512 46.99 -12.62 0.79
C SER A 512 47.34 -11.95 -0.54
N THR A 513 46.34 -11.56 -1.32
CA THR A 513 46.50 -10.91 -2.63
C THR A 513 46.43 -9.39 -2.51
N PRO A 514 47.17 -8.62 -3.34
CA PRO A 514 46.97 -7.18 -3.45
C PRO A 514 45.52 -6.81 -3.78
N CYS A 515 45.06 -5.65 -3.32
CA CYS A 515 43.68 -5.24 -3.57
C CYS A 515 43.40 -5.07 -5.07
N LYS A 516 42.21 -5.51 -5.48
CA LYS A 516 41.68 -5.24 -6.83
C LYS A 516 41.13 -3.82 -6.86
N GLY A 517 41.43 -3.08 -7.93
CA GLY A 517 41.02 -1.68 -8.09
C GLY A 517 39.49 -1.49 -8.18
N PRO A 518 39.01 -0.24 -7.97
CA PRO A 518 37.59 0.06 -7.75
C PRO A 518 36.66 -0.23 -8.94
N ARG A 519 37.20 -0.25 -10.17
CA ARG A 519 36.42 -0.41 -11.42
C ARG A 519 35.76 -1.78 -11.60
N LYS A 520 36.10 -2.80 -10.79
CA LYS A 520 35.54 -4.17 -10.89
C LYS A 520 34.44 -4.50 -9.86
N GLY A 521 33.75 -3.48 -9.32
CA GLY A 521 32.71 -3.68 -8.29
C GLY A 521 33.25 -3.98 -6.89
N CYS A 522 34.54 -3.71 -6.65
CA CYS A 522 35.21 -3.87 -5.36
C CYS A 522 35.59 -2.50 -4.78
N ILE A 523 35.64 -2.41 -3.45
CA ILE A 523 36.12 -1.22 -2.73
C ILE A 523 37.00 -1.64 -1.56
N SER A 524 37.97 -2.50 -1.89
CA SER A 524 38.88 -3.10 -0.92
C SER A 524 39.79 -2.06 -0.25
N ILE A 525 40.32 -2.41 0.92
CA ILE A 525 41.17 -1.53 1.73
C ILE A 525 42.60 -2.07 1.69
N ASP A 526 43.53 -1.26 1.18
CA ASP A 526 44.95 -1.64 1.10
C ASP A 526 45.58 -1.75 2.49
N ILE A 527 46.39 -2.79 2.67
CA ILE A 527 47.28 -2.96 3.81
C ILE A 527 48.70 -2.65 3.33
N LEU A 528 49.27 -1.55 3.82
CA LEU A 528 50.47 -0.94 3.23
C LEU A 528 51.76 -1.51 3.82
N SER A 529 51.69 -2.11 5.01
CA SER A 529 52.86 -2.64 5.72
C SER A 529 52.60 -4.02 6.35
N ARG A 530 53.66 -4.83 6.51
CA ARG A 530 53.56 -6.10 7.26
C ARG A 530 53.22 -5.82 8.73
N ASN A 531 52.53 -6.77 9.36
CA ASN A 531 52.07 -6.69 10.75
C ASN A 531 51.05 -5.57 11.03
N GLU A 532 50.51 -4.94 9.98
CA GLU A 532 49.51 -3.90 10.14
C GLU A 532 48.13 -4.45 10.51
N LEU A 533 47.88 -5.76 10.37
CA LEU A 533 46.65 -6.43 10.81
C LEU A 533 47.02 -7.66 11.66
N LEU A 534 46.75 -7.62 12.97
CA LEU A 534 47.27 -8.65 13.89
C LEU A 534 46.72 -10.05 13.59
N GLY A 535 45.44 -10.15 13.22
CA GLY A 535 44.81 -11.43 12.89
C GLY A 535 45.34 -12.07 11.60
N HIS A 536 46.07 -11.32 10.76
CA HIS A 536 46.72 -11.83 9.56
C HIS A 536 47.93 -10.97 9.18
N GLN A 537 49.08 -11.23 9.82
CA GLN A 537 50.29 -10.41 9.74
C GLN A 537 50.84 -10.16 8.33
N THR A 538 50.59 -11.08 7.39
CA THR A 538 51.03 -10.98 5.99
C THR A 538 49.95 -10.45 5.04
N ALA A 539 48.84 -9.93 5.57
CA ALA A 539 47.75 -9.42 4.75
C ALA A 539 48.21 -8.24 3.89
N LYS A 540 47.78 -8.22 2.63
CA LYS A 540 47.99 -7.13 1.67
C LYS A 540 46.72 -6.34 1.40
N CYS A 541 45.57 -6.90 1.75
CA CYS A 541 44.27 -6.34 1.44
C CYS A 541 43.21 -6.77 2.46
N ILE A 542 42.23 -5.90 2.73
CA ILE A 542 40.92 -6.29 3.28
C ILE A 542 39.93 -6.22 2.11
N PRO A 543 39.55 -7.38 1.52
CA PRO A 543 38.67 -7.40 0.36
C PRO A 543 37.24 -6.98 0.73
N LEU A 544 36.66 -6.06 -0.05
CA LEU A 544 35.30 -5.56 0.19
C LEU A 544 34.55 -5.39 -1.13
N LYS A 545 33.33 -5.94 -1.21
CA LYS A 545 32.44 -5.71 -2.35
C LYS A 545 31.74 -4.37 -2.22
N ARG A 546 31.55 -3.66 -3.35
CA ARG A 546 30.71 -2.46 -3.40
C ARG A 546 29.25 -2.81 -3.16
N SER A 547 28.53 -1.88 -2.55
CA SER A 547 27.08 -1.94 -2.46
C SER A 547 26.47 -1.82 -3.86
N ALA A 548 25.40 -2.57 -4.13
CA ALA A 548 24.64 -2.44 -5.35
C ALA A 548 23.88 -1.10 -5.35
N ILE A 549 23.68 -0.56 -6.54
CA ILE A 549 23.09 0.76 -6.77
C ILE A 549 21.86 0.58 -7.67
N SER A 550 20.76 1.24 -7.35
CA SER A 550 19.53 1.31 -8.15
C SER A 550 19.75 2.10 -9.44
N PRO A 551 18.82 2.05 -10.41
CA PRO A 551 18.87 2.90 -11.60
C PRO A 551 19.02 4.40 -11.27
N ASP A 552 18.47 4.83 -10.13
CA ASP A 552 18.50 6.22 -9.66
C ASP A 552 19.82 6.61 -8.94
N GLY A 553 20.80 5.71 -8.86
CA GLY A 553 22.09 6.01 -8.25
C GLY A 553 22.17 5.78 -6.74
N GLU A 554 21.16 5.16 -6.12
CA GLU A 554 21.07 4.94 -4.67
C GLU A 554 21.30 3.50 -4.23
N GLN A 555 21.87 3.30 -3.03
CA GLN A 555 22.02 1.94 -2.48
C GLN A 555 20.69 1.33 -2.10
N ILE A 556 20.57 0.01 -2.27
CA ILE A 556 19.32 -0.74 -2.10
C ILE A 556 19.30 -1.44 -0.74
N ASN A 557 18.18 -1.34 -0.03
CA ASN A 557 17.90 -2.13 1.16
C ASN A 557 17.21 -3.46 0.80
N LYS A 558 17.71 -4.60 1.30
CA LYS A 558 17.17 -5.94 1.01
C LYS A 558 16.15 -6.44 2.04
N VAL A 559 15.89 -5.67 3.08
CA VAL A 559 14.84 -5.92 4.09
C VAL A 559 13.87 -4.75 4.08
N SER A 560 12.70 -4.92 4.68
CA SER A 560 11.76 -3.81 4.86
C SER A 560 12.38 -2.75 5.78
N SER A 561 11.90 -1.51 5.69
CA SER A 561 12.38 -0.43 6.56
C SER A 561 11.75 -0.49 7.96
N PHE A 562 10.68 -1.26 8.14
CA PHE A 562 9.87 -1.27 9.36
C PHE A 562 10.44 -2.20 10.42
N ILE A 563 10.19 -1.90 11.69
CA ILE A 563 10.45 -2.86 12.78
C ILE A 563 9.30 -3.86 12.75
N ASP A 564 9.43 -4.91 11.94
CA ASP A 564 8.38 -5.89 11.64
C ASP A 564 8.82 -7.35 11.85
N GLY A 565 9.98 -7.55 12.48
CA GLY A 565 10.48 -8.87 12.82
C GLY A 565 10.98 -9.65 11.61
N SER A 566 11.34 -9.02 10.50
CA SER A 566 11.86 -9.68 9.29
C SER A 566 13.11 -10.53 9.57
N GLN A 567 13.89 -10.21 10.61
CA GLN A 567 15.02 -11.02 11.07
C GLN A 567 14.60 -12.36 11.71
N ILE A 568 13.34 -12.48 12.12
CA ILE A 568 12.70 -13.69 12.63
C ILE A 568 11.92 -14.39 11.51
N TYR A 569 11.08 -13.63 10.78
CA TYR A 569 10.09 -14.14 9.85
C TYR A 569 10.53 -14.19 8.38
N GLY A 570 11.66 -13.60 8.02
CA GLY A 570 12.09 -13.43 6.62
C GLY A 570 11.54 -12.15 6.00
N ALA A 571 12.15 -11.72 4.89
CA ALA A 571 11.79 -10.46 4.21
C ALA A 571 10.84 -10.65 3.01
N ASN A 572 10.43 -11.89 2.73
CA ASN A 572 9.49 -12.22 1.65
C ASN A 572 8.80 -13.55 1.94
N ASP A 573 7.79 -13.89 1.13
CA ASP A 573 6.98 -15.09 1.32
C ASP A 573 7.82 -16.38 1.25
N GLU A 574 8.78 -16.46 0.33
CA GLU A 574 9.66 -17.64 0.20
C GLU A 574 10.51 -17.86 1.46
N GLU A 575 11.18 -16.83 1.96
CA GLU A 575 12.00 -16.89 3.18
C GLU A 575 11.16 -17.23 4.43
N SER A 576 9.93 -16.69 4.50
CA SER A 576 8.99 -16.99 5.58
C SER A 576 8.50 -18.44 5.55
N GLU A 577 8.11 -18.94 4.39
CA GLU A 577 7.67 -20.33 4.23
C GLU A 577 8.78 -21.35 4.55
N LEU A 578 10.04 -20.99 4.33
CA LEU A 578 11.19 -21.79 4.78
C LEU A 578 11.37 -21.82 6.31
N SER A 579 10.81 -20.83 7.01
CA SER A 579 10.88 -20.71 8.46
C SER A 579 9.65 -21.29 9.17
N ARG A 580 8.53 -21.52 8.46
CA ARG A 580 7.25 -22.00 9.03
C ARG A 580 7.11 -23.52 9.12
N ASP A 581 6.59 -24.00 10.24
CA ASP A 581 6.25 -25.41 10.44
C ASP A 581 4.81 -25.69 10.01
N ARG A 582 4.66 -26.05 8.72
CA ARG A 582 3.37 -26.41 8.13
C ARG A 582 2.85 -27.78 8.60
N SER A 583 3.70 -28.61 9.19
CA SER A 583 3.28 -29.93 9.68
C SER A 583 2.51 -29.84 11.01
N ALA A 584 2.82 -28.82 11.83
CA ALA A 584 2.09 -28.57 13.06
C ALA A 584 0.68 -27.99 12.83
N ASN A 585 0.48 -27.22 11.75
CA ASN A 585 -0.80 -26.60 11.36
C ASN A 585 -1.44 -25.71 12.44
N ILE A 586 -0.63 -25.11 13.32
CA ILE A 586 -1.06 -24.22 14.41
C ILE A 586 -0.22 -22.92 14.45
N GLY A 587 0.34 -22.52 13.31
CA GLY A 587 1.05 -21.26 13.14
C GLY A 587 2.45 -21.22 13.74
N LEU A 588 3.15 -22.36 13.86
CA LEU A 588 4.50 -22.43 14.44
C LEU A 588 5.60 -22.11 13.42
N LEU A 589 6.75 -21.70 13.94
CA LEU A 589 8.03 -21.68 13.26
C LEU A 589 8.80 -22.99 13.48
N ARG A 590 9.58 -23.38 12.48
CA ARG A 590 10.43 -24.58 12.52
C ARG A 590 11.48 -24.45 13.59
N VAL A 591 11.66 -25.53 14.32
CA VAL A 591 12.68 -25.68 15.35
C VAL A 591 13.27 -27.08 15.28
N ALA A 592 14.44 -27.27 15.88
CA ALA A 592 15.11 -28.55 16.01
C ALA A 592 15.32 -28.89 17.50
N PRO A 593 15.32 -30.17 17.89
CA PRO A 593 15.65 -30.56 19.26
C PRO A 593 17.09 -30.17 19.57
N PHE A 594 17.36 -29.81 20.82
CA PHE A 594 18.72 -29.56 21.28
C PHE A 594 19.49 -30.90 21.35
N PRO A 595 20.63 -31.08 20.65
CA PRO A 595 21.36 -32.34 20.65
C PRO A 595 21.82 -32.75 22.07
N GLY A 596 21.24 -33.83 22.61
CA GLY A 596 21.62 -34.42 23.90
C GLY A 596 21.00 -33.77 25.16
N TYR A 597 20.02 -32.88 25.02
CA TYR A 597 19.35 -32.19 26.14
C TYR A 597 17.82 -32.23 26.02
N SER A 598 17.13 -31.57 26.95
CA SER A 598 15.67 -31.47 27.05
C SER A 598 15.01 -30.99 25.75
N ASN A 599 13.93 -31.66 25.33
CA ASN A 599 13.08 -31.19 24.22
C ASN A 599 12.22 -29.96 24.62
N LYS A 600 12.25 -29.53 25.89
CA LYS A 600 11.44 -28.42 26.40
C LYS A 600 11.78 -27.08 25.73
N PHE A 601 13.03 -26.89 25.33
CA PHE A 601 13.52 -25.64 24.73
C PHE A 601 14.30 -25.92 23.44
N PRO A 602 13.61 -25.98 22.29
CA PRO A 602 14.26 -26.35 21.04
C PRO A 602 15.15 -25.21 20.51
N ILE A 603 16.04 -25.52 19.58
CA ILE A 603 16.94 -24.59 18.91
C ILE A 603 16.45 -24.30 17.49
N LEU A 604 17.08 -23.33 16.83
CA LEU A 604 16.79 -23.06 15.43
C LEU A 604 17.19 -24.25 14.52
N PRO A 605 16.53 -24.44 13.38
CA PRO A 605 16.90 -25.47 12.42
C PRO A 605 18.33 -25.30 11.91
N LYS A 606 18.93 -26.38 11.41
CA LYS A 606 20.26 -26.33 10.79
C LYS A 606 20.25 -25.44 9.54
N ALA A 607 21.27 -24.61 9.40
CA ALA A 607 21.45 -23.76 8.22
C ALA A 607 21.57 -24.57 6.91
N SER A 608 21.08 -24.00 5.82
CA SER A 608 21.15 -24.58 4.47
C SER A 608 22.58 -24.84 4.02
N ARG A 609 22.76 -25.86 3.15
CA ARG A 609 24.07 -26.24 2.60
C ARG A 609 24.68 -25.05 1.86
N GLY A 610 25.94 -24.72 2.19
CA GLY A 610 26.66 -23.56 1.62
C GLY A 610 26.64 -22.31 2.49
N THR A 611 25.88 -22.29 3.59
CA THR A 611 25.96 -21.22 4.59
C THR A 611 27.34 -21.20 5.24
N PHE A 612 27.96 -20.02 5.33
CA PHE A 612 29.26 -19.85 5.96
C PHE A 612 29.19 -20.15 7.46
N CYS A 613 29.93 -21.16 7.91
CA CYS A 613 29.94 -21.60 9.30
C CYS A 613 31.35 -22.09 9.67
N ARG A 614 31.87 -21.62 10.81
CA ARG A 614 33.20 -21.96 11.33
C ARG A 614 33.15 -23.04 12.42
N SER A 615 32.02 -23.73 12.54
CA SER A 615 31.90 -24.84 13.49
C SER A 615 32.94 -25.92 13.20
N PRO A 616 33.70 -26.39 14.20
CA PRO A 616 34.62 -27.51 14.04
C PRO A 616 33.88 -28.84 13.82
N THR A 617 32.64 -28.95 14.29
CA THR A 617 31.82 -30.17 14.17
C THR A 617 30.40 -29.83 13.67
N PRO A 618 30.21 -29.46 12.39
CA PRO A 618 28.91 -28.99 11.86
C PRO A 618 27.78 -30.03 11.83
N MET A 619 28.10 -31.31 12.06
CA MET A 619 27.08 -32.37 12.17
C MET A 619 26.34 -32.30 13.50
N THR A 620 27.06 -32.03 14.59
CA THR A 620 26.52 -32.00 15.97
C THR A 620 26.33 -30.57 16.49
N GLN A 621 27.12 -29.61 16.00
CA GLN A 621 27.09 -28.19 16.37
C GLN A 621 26.90 -27.33 15.12
N PRO A 622 25.74 -27.39 14.45
CA PRO A 622 25.50 -26.63 13.23
C PRO A 622 25.32 -25.13 13.50
N CYS A 623 25.56 -24.30 12.49
CA CYS A 623 24.99 -22.97 12.40
C CYS A 623 23.49 -23.06 12.06
N PHE A 624 22.73 -21.99 12.28
CA PHE A 624 21.27 -21.98 12.26
C PHE A 624 20.64 -21.34 11.03
N HIS A 625 19.44 -21.79 10.70
CA HIS A 625 18.52 -21.10 9.80
C HIS A 625 17.59 -20.19 10.62
N ALA A 626 17.41 -18.96 10.17
CA ALA A 626 16.50 -17.96 10.73
C ALA A 626 15.98 -17.09 9.58
N GLY A 627 15.00 -16.21 9.85
CA GLY A 627 14.53 -15.22 8.86
C GLY A 627 15.67 -14.42 8.23
N ASP A 628 16.60 -13.91 9.06
CA ASP A 628 17.87 -13.33 8.59
C ASP A 628 18.96 -14.41 8.40
N HIS A 629 18.73 -15.32 7.47
CA HIS A 629 19.60 -16.49 7.25
C HIS A 629 21.07 -16.14 6.93
N ARG A 630 21.37 -14.91 6.52
CA ARG A 630 22.70 -14.44 6.08
C ARG A 630 23.57 -13.98 7.24
N ARG A 631 22.97 -13.44 8.31
CA ARG A 631 23.72 -12.78 9.40
C ARG A 631 23.36 -13.28 10.79
N ALA A 632 22.27 -14.05 10.97
CA ALA A 632 21.90 -14.63 12.27
C ALA A 632 23.04 -15.42 12.94
N ASN A 633 23.96 -15.96 12.13
CA ASN A 633 25.11 -16.73 12.59
C ASN A 633 26.38 -15.91 12.83
N GLU A 634 26.34 -14.58 12.76
CA GLU A 634 27.55 -13.76 12.85
C GLU A 634 28.29 -13.98 14.18
N ASN A 635 27.56 -14.09 15.29
CA ASN A 635 28.13 -14.40 16.61
C ASN A 635 27.13 -15.20 17.48
N PRO A 636 27.59 -15.93 18.52
CA PRO A 636 26.73 -16.78 19.35
C PRO A 636 25.69 -16.03 20.16
N ALA A 637 25.94 -14.79 20.56
CA ALA A 637 24.97 -13.97 21.27
C ALA A 637 23.78 -13.59 20.37
N LEU A 638 24.06 -13.29 19.09
CA LEU A 638 23.02 -13.07 18.09
C LEU A 638 22.25 -14.36 17.80
N MET A 639 22.92 -15.51 17.65
CA MET A 639 22.26 -16.82 17.49
C MET A 639 21.31 -17.12 18.66
N ALA A 640 21.73 -16.83 19.89
CA ALA A 640 20.91 -16.97 21.09
C ALA A 640 19.67 -16.04 21.04
N MET A 641 19.85 -14.79 20.61
CA MET A 641 18.75 -13.81 20.45
C MET A 641 17.72 -14.27 19.40
N HIS A 642 18.14 -14.72 18.22
CA HIS A 642 17.22 -15.28 17.24
C HIS A 642 16.46 -16.50 17.79
N THR A 643 17.14 -17.35 18.56
CA THR A 643 16.52 -18.55 19.13
C THR A 643 15.40 -18.22 20.11
N ILE A 644 15.61 -17.28 21.04
CA ILE A 644 14.57 -16.93 22.02
C ILE A 644 13.35 -16.27 21.39
N TRP A 645 13.51 -15.51 20.30
CA TRP A 645 12.39 -14.86 19.63
C TRP A 645 11.56 -15.84 18.80
N VAL A 646 12.18 -16.87 18.22
CA VAL A 646 11.45 -18.00 17.62
C VAL A 646 10.72 -18.81 18.69
N ARG A 647 11.34 -19.03 19.86
CA ARG A 647 10.68 -19.66 21.01
C ARG A 647 9.48 -18.83 21.49
N GLU A 648 9.60 -17.50 21.57
CA GLU A 648 8.52 -16.62 22.00
C GLU A 648 7.33 -16.67 21.04
N HIS A 649 7.59 -16.65 19.73
CA HIS A 649 6.54 -16.85 18.73
C HIS A 649 5.83 -18.20 18.93
N ASN A 650 6.58 -19.30 19.02
CA ASN A 650 5.99 -20.63 19.21
C ASN A 650 5.23 -20.74 20.54
N ARG A 651 5.72 -20.09 21.61
CA ARG A 651 5.03 -20.03 22.90
C ARG A 651 3.67 -19.34 22.74
N ILE A 652 3.64 -18.13 22.17
CA ILE A 652 2.41 -17.35 21.97
C ILE A 652 1.44 -18.10 21.05
N ALA A 653 1.91 -18.68 19.93
CA ALA A 653 1.07 -19.43 18.99
C ALA A 653 0.39 -20.63 19.66
N ASN A 654 1.13 -21.41 20.47
CA ASN A 654 0.56 -22.52 21.25
C ASN A 654 -0.53 -22.03 22.24
N TYR A 655 -0.28 -20.94 22.95
CA TYR A 655 -1.28 -20.36 23.86
C TYR A 655 -2.52 -19.86 23.12
N LEU A 656 -2.36 -19.18 21.98
CA LEU A 656 -3.47 -18.69 21.17
C LEU A 656 -4.29 -19.82 20.55
N HIS A 657 -3.65 -20.92 20.15
CA HIS A 657 -4.35 -22.11 19.67
C HIS A 657 -5.26 -22.71 20.76
N ILE A 658 -4.78 -22.77 22.01
CA ILE A 658 -5.59 -23.23 23.16
C ILE A 658 -6.74 -22.25 23.46
N LEU A 659 -6.48 -20.94 23.42
CA LEU A 659 -7.48 -19.92 23.70
C LEU A 659 -8.56 -19.83 22.62
N ASN A 660 -8.17 -20.01 21.36
CA ASN A 660 -9.02 -19.89 20.17
C ASN A 660 -8.89 -21.14 19.27
N PRO A 661 -9.50 -22.28 19.63
CA PRO A 661 -9.32 -23.55 18.91
C PRO A 661 -9.78 -23.55 17.45
N LEU A 662 -10.63 -22.61 17.06
CA LEU A 662 -11.17 -22.47 15.70
C LEU A 662 -10.23 -21.71 14.75
N TRP A 663 -9.17 -21.09 15.27
CA TRP A 663 -8.23 -20.36 14.42
C TRP A 663 -7.36 -21.32 13.60
N GLN A 664 -7.34 -21.08 12.30
CA GLN A 664 -6.51 -21.82 11.35
C GLN A 664 -5.04 -21.40 11.42
N ASP A 665 -4.14 -22.23 10.87
CA ASP A 665 -2.67 -22.04 10.87
C ASP A 665 -2.24 -20.62 10.47
N GLU A 666 -2.78 -20.10 9.35
CA GLU A 666 -2.41 -18.76 8.86
C GLU A 666 -2.83 -17.65 9.82
N ARG A 667 -4.02 -17.76 10.40
CA ARG A 667 -4.51 -16.77 11.37
C ARG A 667 -3.67 -16.78 12.64
N LEU A 668 -3.35 -17.97 13.16
CA LEU A 668 -2.48 -18.14 14.32
C LEU A 668 -1.10 -17.55 14.07
N PHE A 669 -0.49 -17.85 12.92
CA PHE A 669 0.79 -17.30 12.53
C PHE A 669 0.78 -15.77 12.48
N GLN A 670 -0.20 -15.17 11.80
CA GLN A 670 -0.25 -13.72 11.62
C GLN A 670 -0.57 -12.96 12.91
N GLU A 671 -1.51 -13.43 13.73
CA GLU A 671 -1.81 -12.79 15.03
C GLU A 671 -0.62 -12.92 15.99
N THR A 672 0.03 -14.09 16.03
CA THR A 672 1.27 -14.30 16.82
C THR A 672 2.38 -13.37 16.34
N ARG A 673 2.62 -13.31 15.03
CA ARG A 673 3.60 -12.38 14.41
C ARG A 673 3.28 -10.94 14.79
N LYS A 674 2.02 -10.52 14.71
CA LYS A 674 1.60 -9.16 15.07
C LYS A 674 1.91 -8.84 16.54
N ILE A 675 1.65 -9.76 17.47
CA ILE A 675 1.98 -9.59 18.90
C ILE A 675 3.48 -9.47 19.12
N VAL A 676 4.28 -10.36 18.52
CA VAL A 676 5.75 -10.34 18.64
C VAL A 676 6.32 -9.04 18.07
N ILE A 677 5.81 -8.54 16.95
CA ILE A 677 6.17 -7.23 16.40
C ILE A 677 5.84 -6.11 17.39
N GLY A 678 4.66 -6.16 18.02
CA GLY A 678 4.29 -5.24 19.10
C GLY A 678 5.27 -5.26 20.26
N GLN A 679 5.72 -6.45 20.70
CA GLN A 679 6.75 -6.60 21.73
C GLN A 679 8.09 -5.98 21.29
N LEU A 680 8.55 -6.24 20.05
CA LEU A 680 9.80 -5.70 19.51
C LEU A 680 9.77 -4.16 19.46
N GLN A 681 8.69 -3.59 18.94
CA GLN A 681 8.50 -2.13 18.87
C GLN A 681 8.43 -1.52 20.27
N HIS A 682 7.65 -2.12 21.17
CA HIS A 682 7.51 -1.65 22.55
C HIS A 682 8.85 -1.70 23.29
N ILE A 683 9.55 -2.83 23.33
CA ILE A 683 10.84 -2.98 24.02
C ILE A 683 11.88 -1.98 23.46
N THR A 684 11.90 -1.81 22.14
CA THR A 684 12.84 -0.88 21.49
C THR A 684 12.62 0.56 21.96
N TYR A 685 11.38 1.04 22.01
CA TYR A 685 11.09 2.43 22.36
C TYR A 685 10.94 2.68 23.87
N ASN A 686 10.51 1.67 24.63
CA ASN A 686 10.24 1.75 26.07
C ASN A 686 11.47 1.42 26.93
N GLU A 687 12.33 0.51 26.49
CA GLU A 687 13.46 0.02 27.30
C GLU A 687 14.83 0.35 26.69
N TRP A 688 15.01 0.18 25.38
CA TRP A 688 16.31 0.36 24.71
C TRP A 688 16.63 1.83 24.34
N LEU A 689 15.71 2.54 23.66
CA LEU A 689 15.90 3.96 23.33
C LEU A 689 16.18 4.84 24.57
N PRO A 690 15.58 4.57 25.76
CA PRO A 690 15.92 5.30 26.97
C PRO A 690 17.36 5.17 27.46
N VAL A 691 18.08 4.12 27.04
CA VAL A 691 19.52 4.00 27.30
C VAL A 691 20.31 4.96 26.41
N LEU A 692 19.84 5.22 25.18
CA LEU A 692 20.52 6.10 24.23
C LEU A 692 20.21 7.59 24.45
N PHE A 693 18.97 7.91 24.79
CA PHE A 693 18.44 9.27 24.91
C PHE A 693 17.63 9.39 26.18
N ASN A 694 17.75 10.49 26.92
CA ASN A 694 16.95 10.73 28.12
C ASN A 694 15.50 11.14 27.76
N GLU A 695 14.64 11.21 28.77
CA GLU A 695 13.21 11.49 28.57
C GLU A 695 12.94 12.84 27.88
N ASN A 696 13.64 13.90 28.30
CA ASN A 696 13.46 15.23 27.73
C ASN A 696 13.79 15.26 26.23
N LEU A 697 14.88 14.62 25.83
CA LEU A 697 15.28 14.54 24.43
C LEU A 697 14.28 13.71 23.62
N ARG A 698 13.85 12.55 24.13
CA ARG A 698 12.85 11.71 23.45
C ARG A 698 11.51 12.43 23.27
N LYS A 699 11.07 13.23 24.24
CA LYS A 699 9.87 14.07 24.12
C LYS A 699 10.06 15.16 23.06
N LYS A 700 11.18 15.89 23.12
CA LYS A 700 11.52 16.93 22.15
C LYS A 700 11.57 16.43 20.71
N THR A 701 12.10 15.23 20.49
CA THR A 701 12.21 14.61 19.16
C THR A 701 11.02 13.73 18.79
N GLN A 702 9.96 13.70 19.61
CA GLN A 702 8.71 12.96 19.37
C GLN A 702 8.88 11.44 19.24
N ILE A 703 9.88 10.85 19.90
CA ILE A 703 10.12 9.40 19.94
C ILE A 703 9.76 8.77 21.30
N SER A 704 8.91 9.44 22.09
CA SER A 704 8.35 8.88 23.33
C SER A 704 7.05 8.16 23.06
N LEU A 705 6.81 7.06 23.77
CA LEU A 705 5.57 6.28 23.67
C LEU A 705 4.41 6.94 24.41
N GLU A 706 3.20 6.51 24.08
CA GLU A 706 1.98 6.98 24.73
C GLU A 706 1.75 6.27 26.08
N PRO A 707 1.11 6.93 27.07
CA PRO A 707 0.78 6.30 28.34
C PRO A 707 -0.28 5.20 28.18
N ALA A 708 -0.34 4.28 29.16
CA ALA A 708 -1.38 3.24 29.21
C ALA A 708 -2.79 3.84 29.11
N GLY A 709 -3.69 3.15 28.42
CA GLY A 709 -5.06 3.63 28.18
C GLY A 709 -5.20 4.67 27.04
N THR A 710 -4.14 4.97 26.30
CA THR A 710 -4.18 5.87 25.14
C THR A 710 -3.60 5.25 23.87
N PHE A 711 -3.98 5.77 22.71
CA PHE A 711 -3.47 5.36 21.39
C PHE A 711 -2.62 6.46 20.76
N PHE A 712 -1.78 6.07 19.80
CA PHE A 712 -1.02 6.96 18.95
C PHE A 712 -1.84 7.41 17.73
N SER A 713 -2.11 8.71 17.65
CA SER A 713 -2.90 9.34 16.57
C SER A 713 -2.08 9.83 15.39
N ASP A 714 -0.79 10.07 15.55
CA ASP A 714 0.00 10.95 14.66
C ASP A 714 0.66 10.23 13.47
N TYR A 715 0.05 9.15 12.97
CA TYR A 715 0.49 8.54 11.71
C TYR A 715 0.34 9.54 10.55
N ASP A 716 1.41 9.74 9.79
CA ASP A 716 1.47 10.67 8.66
C ASP A 716 1.64 9.90 7.33
N PRO A 717 0.59 9.77 6.50
CA PRO A 717 0.67 9.07 5.22
C PRO A 717 1.50 9.83 4.17
N SER A 718 1.87 11.09 4.40
CA SER A 718 2.76 11.85 3.51
C SER A 718 4.24 11.68 3.84
N LEU A 719 4.55 11.16 5.04
CA LEU A 719 5.92 10.86 5.45
C LEU A 719 6.39 9.57 4.79
N ASN A 720 7.55 9.62 4.14
CA ASN A 720 8.17 8.43 3.59
C ASN A 720 8.98 7.68 4.67
N PRO A 721 8.57 6.46 5.06
CA PRO A 721 9.23 5.66 6.09
C PRO A 721 10.52 4.97 5.62
N THR A 722 10.89 5.10 4.34
CA THR A 722 12.08 4.45 3.78
C THR A 722 13.33 4.91 4.53
N LEU A 723 14.19 3.97 4.92
CA LEU A 723 15.34 4.29 5.78
C LEU A 723 16.32 5.28 5.15
N ILE A 724 16.87 6.12 6.01
CA ILE A 724 17.88 7.11 5.65
C ILE A 724 19.25 6.44 5.54
N ASN A 725 19.98 6.72 4.47
CA ASN A 725 21.30 6.15 4.18
C ASN A 725 22.31 6.48 5.29
N SER A 726 22.38 7.73 5.76
CA SER A 726 23.28 8.13 6.85
C SER A 726 22.89 7.52 8.21
N PHE A 727 21.60 7.22 8.42
CA PHE A 727 21.13 6.48 9.59
C PHE A 727 21.64 5.03 9.54
N ALA A 728 21.39 4.33 8.44
CA ALA A 728 21.75 2.91 8.27
C ALA A 728 23.27 2.66 8.16
N THR A 729 23.98 3.54 7.44
CA THR A 729 25.39 3.33 7.06
C THR A 729 26.38 3.90 8.07
N ALA A 730 25.97 4.91 8.86
CA ALA A 730 26.86 5.55 9.84
C ALA A 730 26.28 5.54 11.26
N ALA A 731 25.14 6.20 11.50
CA ALA A 731 24.71 6.50 12.87
C ALA A 731 24.24 5.28 13.65
N LEU A 732 23.52 4.33 13.03
CA LEU A 732 23.07 3.10 13.70
C LEU A 732 24.22 2.13 14.02
N ARG A 733 25.41 2.36 13.44
CA ARG A 733 26.63 1.56 13.66
C ARG A 733 27.42 1.97 14.92
N ILE A 734 26.85 2.79 15.79
CA ILE A 734 27.42 3.14 17.09
C ILE A 734 27.66 1.90 17.97
N GLY A 735 26.84 0.86 17.81
CA GLY A 735 26.95 -0.41 18.53
C GLY A 735 28.27 -1.14 18.33
N HIS A 736 28.99 -0.86 17.24
CA HIS A 736 30.29 -1.49 16.98
C HIS A 736 31.38 -1.09 18.00
N SER A 737 31.27 0.09 18.61
CA SER A 737 32.17 0.53 19.70
C SER A 737 31.82 -0.11 21.05
N MET A 738 30.57 -0.56 21.21
CA MET A 738 30.05 -1.18 22.42
C MET A 738 30.51 -2.64 22.60
N ILE A 739 31.11 -3.22 21.56
CA ILE A 739 31.56 -4.62 21.55
C ILE A 739 32.73 -4.83 22.51
N ARG A 740 32.62 -5.85 23.36
CA ARG A 740 33.72 -6.26 24.25
C ARG A 740 34.70 -7.19 23.56
N GLN A 741 35.96 -7.18 24.04
CA GLN A 741 36.99 -8.14 23.63
C GLN A 741 36.58 -9.59 23.93
N ARG A 742 35.85 -9.79 25.03
CA ARG A 742 35.34 -11.08 25.50
C ARG A 742 33.97 -10.87 26.18
N PHE A 743 33.08 -11.83 26.08
CA PHE A 743 31.78 -11.84 26.78
C PHE A 743 31.62 -13.12 27.58
N SER A 744 30.85 -13.05 28.67
CA SER A 744 30.73 -14.19 29.60
C SER A 744 29.50 -15.05 29.31
N GLN A 745 29.63 -16.31 29.72
CA GLN A 745 28.52 -17.20 30.06
C GLN A 745 28.39 -17.23 31.57
N THR A 746 27.20 -17.01 32.09
CA THR A 746 26.92 -16.97 33.53
C THR A 746 25.74 -17.86 33.89
N THR A 747 25.67 -18.30 35.14
CA THR A 747 24.44 -18.87 35.70
C THR A 747 23.37 -17.78 35.90
N ASP A 748 22.16 -18.20 36.21
CA ASP A 748 21.05 -17.35 36.72
C ASP A 748 21.43 -16.50 37.93
N GLN A 749 22.32 -17.01 38.79
CA GLN A 749 22.93 -16.29 39.92
C GLN A 749 24.04 -15.31 39.52
N PHE A 750 24.20 -15.05 38.22
CA PHE A 750 25.24 -14.18 37.66
C PHE A 750 26.67 -14.66 37.95
N THR A 751 26.85 -15.95 38.26
CA THR A 751 28.18 -16.54 38.48
C THR A 751 28.82 -16.86 37.14
N GLN A 752 29.97 -16.26 36.84
CA GLN A 752 30.68 -16.49 35.58
C GLN A 752 31.22 -17.92 35.48
N ARG A 753 30.78 -18.65 34.45
CA ARG A 753 31.28 -19.99 34.12
C ARG A 753 32.42 -19.95 33.10
N ARG A 754 32.25 -19.16 32.04
CA ARG A 754 33.18 -19.12 30.91
C ARG A 754 33.29 -17.71 30.35
N LEU A 755 34.46 -17.37 29.83
CA LEU A 755 34.73 -16.11 29.15
C LEU A 755 35.12 -16.35 27.69
N ILE A 756 34.22 -16.05 26.76
CA ILE A 756 34.32 -16.32 25.33
C ILE A 756 35.05 -15.15 24.64
N PRO A 757 36.19 -15.40 23.95
CA PRO A 757 36.83 -14.37 23.13
C PRO A 757 36.02 -14.07 21.86
N THR A 758 35.69 -12.79 21.66
CA THR A 758 34.87 -12.34 20.52
C THR A 758 35.51 -12.71 19.17
N SER A 759 36.83 -12.56 19.03
CA SER A 759 37.55 -12.89 17.78
C SER A 759 37.42 -14.36 17.35
N SER A 760 37.29 -15.29 18.31
CA SER A 760 37.10 -16.71 18.04
C SER A 760 35.62 -17.12 17.86
N ALA A 761 34.70 -16.25 18.26
CA ALA A 761 33.26 -16.52 18.29
C ALA A 761 32.57 -16.27 16.94
N PHE A 762 33.15 -15.44 16.06
CA PHE A 762 32.55 -15.13 14.77
C PHE A 762 32.23 -16.38 13.96
N PHE A 763 30.97 -16.54 13.56
CA PHE A 763 30.43 -17.69 12.81
C PHE A 763 30.68 -19.06 13.46
N ASN A 764 30.93 -19.12 14.77
CA ASN A 764 31.25 -20.35 15.48
C ASN A 764 30.25 -20.62 16.61
N PRO A 765 29.35 -21.62 16.46
CA PRO A 765 28.29 -21.88 17.43
C PRO A 765 28.75 -22.71 18.64
N THR A 766 30.01 -23.16 18.72
CA THR A 766 30.49 -24.11 19.75
C THR A 766 30.19 -23.69 21.19
N SER A 767 30.18 -22.39 21.50
CA SER A 767 29.86 -21.93 22.86
C SER A 767 28.43 -22.27 23.31
N LEU A 768 27.48 -22.30 22.38
CA LEU A 768 26.07 -22.63 22.65
C LEU A 768 25.89 -24.08 23.10
N PHE A 769 26.76 -24.98 22.62
CA PHE A 769 26.68 -26.42 22.87
C PHE A 769 27.64 -26.90 23.98
N SER A 770 28.39 -25.98 24.59
CA SER A 770 29.49 -26.34 25.51
C SER A 770 29.09 -26.50 26.98
N SER A 771 27.85 -26.16 27.35
CA SER A 771 27.34 -26.23 28.73
C SER A 771 26.34 -27.38 28.91
N SER A 772 26.29 -27.92 30.14
CA SER A 772 25.39 -28.99 30.57
C SER A 772 23.98 -28.53 30.96
N SER A 773 23.66 -27.22 30.94
CA SER A 773 22.43 -26.68 31.53
C SER A 773 21.78 -25.52 30.75
N ASP A 774 21.84 -25.53 29.40
CA ASP A 774 21.40 -24.47 28.46
C ASP A 774 22.43 -23.36 28.17
N GLY A 775 23.27 -23.59 27.16
CA GLY A 775 24.27 -22.61 26.71
C GLY A 775 23.69 -21.35 26.06
N ILE A 776 22.41 -21.34 25.64
CA ILE A 776 21.73 -20.13 25.12
C ILE A 776 21.40 -19.20 26.29
N GLY A 777 20.72 -19.72 27.30
CA GLY A 777 20.39 -18.98 28.52
C GLY A 777 21.64 -18.40 29.19
N GLU A 778 22.71 -19.20 29.35
CA GLU A 778 23.94 -18.73 29.99
C GLU A 778 24.63 -17.57 29.25
N ILE A 779 24.60 -17.57 27.91
CA ILE A 779 25.15 -16.44 27.12
C ILE A 779 24.29 -15.20 27.34
N LEU A 780 22.96 -15.33 27.22
CA LEU A 780 22.04 -14.20 27.38
C LEU A 780 22.14 -13.59 28.78
N GLN A 781 22.17 -14.41 29.83
CA GLN A 781 22.37 -13.96 31.19
C GLN A 781 23.75 -13.30 31.37
N GLY A 782 24.78 -13.82 30.71
CA GLY A 782 26.11 -13.21 30.75
C GLY A 782 26.18 -11.84 30.06
N LEU A 783 25.34 -11.58 29.07
CA LEU A 783 25.19 -10.24 28.48
C LEU A 783 24.49 -9.26 29.42
N VAL A 784 23.55 -9.74 30.24
CA VAL A 784 22.88 -8.96 31.29
C VAL A 784 23.82 -8.71 32.47
N ALA A 785 24.69 -9.68 32.80
CA ALA A 785 25.62 -9.62 33.91
C ALA A 785 26.77 -8.61 33.73
N GLN A 786 27.06 -8.25 32.47
CA GLN A 786 28.27 -7.53 32.11
C GLN A 786 27.98 -6.16 31.53
N ALA A 787 28.68 -5.15 32.03
CA ALA A 787 28.71 -3.83 31.39
C ALA A 787 29.22 -3.90 29.96
N SER A 788 28.53 -3.15 29.10
CA SER A 788 28.97 -2.91 27.73
C SER A 788 30.25 -2.06 27.68
N ARG A 789 30.84 -1.89 26.49
CA ARG A 789 31.73 -0.74 26.27
C ARG A 789 30.87 0.50 26.03
N GLY A 790 31.36 1.67 26.43
CA GLY A 790 30.68 2.93 26.14
C GLY A 790 30.61 3.18 24.62
N VAL A 791 29.62 3.95 24.17
CA VAL A 791 29.62 4.46 22.81
C VAL A 791 30.69 5.55 22.73
N ASP A 792 31.87 5.17 22.26
CA ASP A 792 33.00 6.09 22.13
C ASP A 792 33.82 5.81 20.88
N ARG A 793 34.82 6.66 20.68
CA ARG A 793 35.76 6.59 19.56
C ARG A 793 36.67 5.35 19.61
N PHE A 794 36.63 4.46 20.59
CA PHE A 794 37.63 3.40 20.73
C PHE A 794 37.07 2.00 20.49
N PHE A 795 37.78 1.23 19.69
CA PHE A 795 37.34 -0.10 19.26
C PHE A 795 38.29 -1.17 19.77
N VAL A 796 37.71 -2.24 20.32
CA VAL A 796 38.49 -3.37 20.84
C VAL A 796 39.24 -4.10 19.70
N PRO A 797 40.43 -4.65 19.97
CA PRO A 797 41.19 -5.41 18.97
C PRO A 797 40.42 -6.58 18.34
N ALA A 798 39.44 -7.17 19.03
CA ALA A 798 38.63 -8.25 18.47
C ALA A 798 37.92 -7.88 17.17
N VAL A 799 37.48 -6.63 16.99
CA VAL A 799 36.78 -6.15 15.78
C VAL A 799 37.63 -5.25 14.89
N ARG A 800 38.68 -4.63 15.45
CA ARG A 800 39.59 -3.75 14.71
C ARG A 800 40.80 -4.48 14.11
N GLU A 801 41.21 -5.60 14.70
CA GLU A 801 42.43 -6.33 14.33
C GLU A 801 42.18 -7.79 13.93
N ASN A 802 41.07 -8.37 14.41
CA ASN A 802 40.78 -9.81 14.32
C ASN A 802 39.34 -10.09 13.90
N LEU A 803 38.66 -9.13 13.25
CA LEU A 803 37.32 -9.37 12.72
C LEU A 803 37.40 -10.50 11.70
N VAL A 804 36.43 -11.41 11.71
CA VAL A 804 36.29 -12.44 10.68
C VAL A 804 34.99 -12.24 9.93
N THR A 805 35.06 -12.07 8.61
CA THR A 805 33.89 -12.02 7.72
C THR A 805 33.82 -13.28 6.86
N PRO A 806 32.64 -13.60 6.28
CA PRO A 806 32.51 -14.73 5.37
C PRO A 806 33.53 -14.65 4.22
N GLY A 807 34.11 -15.79 3.86
CA GLY A 807 35.16 -15.88 2.86
C GLY A 807 35.19 -17.25 2.16
N PRO A 808 36.06 -17.41 1.15
CA PRO A 808 36.11 -18.63 0.33
C PRO A 808 36.67 -19.85 1.08
N THR A 809 37.29 -19.66 2.24
CA THR A 809 37.82 -20.74 3.09
C THR A 809 37.05 -20.79 4.40
N ASN A 810 37.09 -21.93 5.10
CA ASN A 810 36.48 -22.08 6.43
C ASN A 810 37.10 -21.17 7.51
N HIS A 811 38.23 -20.50 7.23
CA HIS A 811 38.82 -19.51 8.14
C HIS A 811 38.27 -18.09 7.94
N GLY A 812 37.53 -17.84 6.85
CA GLY A 812 36.97 -16.54 6.52
C GLY A 812 38.00 -15.54 6.00
N ILE A 813 37.63 -14.26 6.02
CA ILE A 813 38.48 -13.11 5.70
C ILE A 813 38.73 -12.34 6.99
N VAL A 814 39.99 -11.99 7.27
CA VAL A 814 40.33 -11.14 8.42
C VAL A 814 40.16 -9.67 8.02
N GLY A 815 39.55 -8.86 8.88
CA GLY A 815 39.27 -7.46 8.58
C GLY A 815 39.39 -6.53 9.77
N ASP A 816 39.02 -5.28 9.51
CA ASP A 816 38.89 -4.20 10.48
C ASP A 816 37.52 -3.56 10.31
N LEU A 817 36.64 -3.76 11.29
CA LEU A 817 35.26 -3.28 11.25
C LEU A 817 35.19 -1.76 11.13
N SER A 818 36.08 -1.04 11.80
CA SER A 818 36.09 0.41 11.79
C SER A 818 36.55 0.96 10.43
N ALA A 819 37.60 0.38 9.84
CA ALA A 819 38.03 0.73 8.48
C ALA A 819 36.96 0.39 7.44
N ILE A 820 36.26 -0.74 7.59
CA ILE A 820 35.14 -1.14 6.74
C ILE A 820 33.98 -0.13 6.84
N ASN A 821 33.66 0.38 8.04
CA ASN A 821 32.61 1.39 8.20
C ASN A 821 32.96 2.70 7.49
N ILE A 822 34.21 3.16 7.60
CA ILE A 822 34.68 4.35 6.89
C ILE A 822 34.61 4.13 5.37
N GLN A 823 35.13 3.00 4.90
CA GLN A 823 35.15 2.68 3.47
C GLN A 823 33.72 2.54 2.91
N ARG A 824 32.80 1.96 3.68
CA ARG A 824 31.38 1.85 3.32
C ARG A 824 30.69 3.21 3.27
N GLY A 825 31.03 4.14 4.16
CA GLY A 825 30.55 5.52 4.08
C GLY A 825 30.97 6.21 2.79
N ARG A 826 32.21 6.00 2.35
CA ARG A 826 32.71 6.50 1.05
C ARG A 826 32.05 5.80 -0.14
N ASP A 827 31.80 4.49 -0.05
CA ASP A 827 31.07 3.71 -1.05
C ASP A 827 29.64 4.20 -1.27
N HIS A 828 28.97 4.61 -0.18
CA HIS A 828 27.60 5.12 -0.19
C HIS A 828 27.51 6.62 -0.52
N GLY A 829 28.64 7.26 -0.82
CA GLY A 829 28.69 8.70 -1.11
C GLY A 829 28.17 9.54 0.04
N LEU A 830 28.45 9.18 1.29
CA LEU A 830 28.07 10.01 2.43
C LEU A 830 28.90 11.30 2.43
N PRO A 831 28.27 12.49 2.54
CA PRO A 831 28.99 13.74 2.71
C PRO A 831 29.94 13.73 3.92
N PRO A 832 31.00 14.58 3.90
CA PRO A 832 31.86 14.79 5.05
C PRO A 832 31.09 15.18 6.31
N TYR A 833 31.66 14.85 7.46
CA TYR A 833 31.10 15.14 8.78
C TYR A 833 30.69 16.60 8.95
N VAL A 834 31.49 17.56 8.47
CA VAL A 834 31.18 19.00 8.58
C VAL A 834 29.86 19.40 7.92
N GLN A 835 29.44 18.70 6.86
CA GLN A 835 28.17 18.96 6.20
C GLN A 835 26.98 18.52 7.06
N PHE A 836 27.09 17.36 7.72
CA PHE A 836 26.07 16.90 8.68
C PHE A 836 26.08 17.72 9.97
N ARG A 837 27.26 18.16 10.43
CA ARG A 837 27.41 19.10 11.55
C ARG A 837 26.62 20.38 11.26
N ASN A 838 26.78 20.95 10.06
CA ASN A 838 26.03 22.12 9.62
C ASN A 838 24.53 21.86 9.55
N ALA A 839 24.11 20.75 8.92
CA ALA A 839 22.70 20.36 8.80
C ALA A 839 22.02 20.12 10.15
N SER A 840 22.78 19.67 11.16
CA SER A 840 22.28 19.52 12.52
C SER A 840 22.15 20.85 13.28
N GLY A 841 22.65 21.97 12.74
CA GLY A 841 22.56 23.30 13.35
C GLY A 841 23.81 23.75 14.13
N LEU A 842 24.91 22.99 14.10
CA LEU A 842 26.19 23.39 14.73
C LEU A 842 27.05 24.32 13.84
N GLY A 843 26.64 24.56 12.59
CA GLY A 843 27.37 25.34 11.59
C GLY A 843 28.50 24.57 10.89
N LEU A 844 29.17 25.21 9.93
CA LEU A 844 30.40 24.70 9.32
C LEU A 844 31.61 25.00 10.22
N ALA A 845 32.62 24.14 10.17
CA ALA A 845 33.89 24.36 10.85
C ALA A 845 34.98 24.68 9.82
N SER A 846 35.67 25.81 9.98
CA SER A 846 36.76 26.23 9.08
C SER A 846 38.10 25.55 9.37
N SER A 847 38.28 25.03 10.58
CA SER A 847 39.45 24.24 10.98
C SER A 847 39.08 23.21 12.03
N ILE A 848 39.99 22.26 12.28
CA ILE A 848 39.83 21.26 13.33
C ILE A 848 39.70 21.91 14.72
N ASP A 849 40.32 23.07 14.94
CA ASP A 849 40.22 23.82 16.20
C ASP A 849 38.81 24.34 16.47
N ASN A 850 38.00 24.57 15.43
CA ASN A 850 36.60 24.95 15.59
C ASN A 850 35.67 23.79 15.99
N LEU A 851 36.16 22.54 16.03
CA LEU A 851 35.39 21.37 16.46
C LEU A 851 35.31 21.28 18.00
N THR A 852 34.74 22.31 18.65
CA THR A 852 34.65 22.44 20.11
C THR A 852 33.86 21.32 20.79
N ASN A 853 33.00 20.62 20.04
CA ASN A 853 32.27 19.45 20.50
C ASN A 853 33.11 18.15 20.53
N ILE A 854 34.37 18.19 20.09
CA ILE A 854 35.31 17.06 20.09
C ILE A 854 36.44 17.33 21.08
N HIS A 855 36.76 16.32 21.90
CA HIS A 855 37.83 16.40 22.89
C HIS A 855 39.18 16.79 22.26
N PRO A 856 40.00 17.68 22.87
CA PRO A 856 41.26 18.16 22.30
C PRO A 856 42.22 17.05 21.84
N ALA A 857 42.43 16.00 22.65
CA ALA A 857 43.28 14.88 22.27
C ALA A 857 42.75 14.12 21.03
N GLN A 858 41.44 14.09 20.83
CA GLN A 858 40.84 13.47 19.65
C GLN A 858 40.97 14.38 18.43
N ARG A 859 40.87 15.71 18.60
CA ARG A 859 41.14 16.67 17.52
C ARG A 859 42.55 16.50 16.95
N GLU A 860 43.53 16.24 17.80
CA GLU A 860 44.90 15.97 17.33
C GLU A 860 45.01 14.67 16.52
N ARG A 861 44.35 13.60 16.94
CA ARG A 861 44.27 12.36 16.16
C ARG A 861 43.57 12.57 14.80
N LEU A 862 42.53 13.39 14.76
CA LEU A 862 41.86 13.76 13.51
C LEU A 862 42.80 14.60 12.61
N ARG A 863 43.58 15.51 13.19
CA ARG A 863 44.59 16.31 12.50
C ARG A 863 45.64 15.44 11.84
N GLU A 864 46.17 14.46 12.58
CA GLU A 864 47.12 13.48 12.05
C GLU A 864 46.50 12.60 10.95
N ALA A 865 45.27 12.12 11.16
CA ALA A 865 44.62 11.21 10.23
C ALA A 865 44.23 11.85 8.89
N TYR A 866 43.78 13.11 8.91
CA TYR A 866 43.24 13.84 7.74
C TYR A 866 44.15 14.96 7.23
N TYR A 867 45.43 14.97 7.62
CA TYR A 867 46.40 15.98 7.20
C TYR A 867 45.94 17.42 7.46
N ASP A 868 45.33 17.62 8.64
CA ASP A 868 44.77 18.88 9.09
C ASP A 868 43.62 19.45 8.23
N ASN A 869 42.98 18.62 7.39
CA ASN A 869 41.86 19.06 6.57
C ASN A 869 40.51 18.68 7.22
N VAL A 870 39.79 19.69 7.70
CA VAL A 870 38.50 19.50 8.39
C VAL A 870 37.37 19.05 7.44
N ASP A 871 37.45 19.43 6.17
CA ASP A 871 36.41 19.14 5.16
C ASP A 871 36.44 17.69 4.65
N ASP A 872 37.49 16.95 4.98
CA ASP A 872 37.70 15.57 4.53
C ASP A 872 37.26 14.50 5.54
N ILE A 873 36.93 14.91 6.77
CA ILE A 873 36.56 14.00 7.85
C ILE A 873 35.32 13.20 7.46
N ASP A 874 35.44 11.87 7.40
CA ASP A 874 34.33 10.97 7.07
C ASP A 874 33.24 11.05 8.17
N LEU A 875 31.95 10.99 7.78
CA LEU A 875 30.83 11.12 8.73
C LEU A 875 30.94 10.20 9.94
N TYR A 876 31.26 8.92 9.72
CA TYR A 876 31.39 7.94 10.80
C TYR A 876 32.49 8.32 11.79
N VAL A 877 33.61 8.84 11.29
CA VAL A 877 34.77 9.24 12.10
C VAL A 877 34.46 10.46 12.95
N GLY A 878 33.88 11.49 12.32
CA GLY A 878 33.49 12.72 13.01
C GLY A 878 32.42 12.46 14.06
N GLY A 879 31.34 11.75 13.70
CA GLY A 879 30.23 11.45 14.60
C GLY A 879 30.61 10.60 15.82
N MET A 880 31.47 9.58 15.65
CA MET A 880 32.01 8.80 16.78
C MET A 880 33.03 9.59 17.64
N SER A 881 33.60 10.68 17.11
CA SER A 881 34.58 11.51 17.82
C SER A 881 33.92 12.62 18.65
N GLU A 882 32.65 12.92 18.42
CA GLU A 882 31.89 13.90 19.22
C GLU A 882 31.81 13.48 20.69
N THR A 883 31.85 14.46 21.57
CA THR A 883 31.53 14.27 22.99
C THR A 883 30.01 14.08 23.11
N PRO A 884 29.54 13.14 23.95
CA PRO A 884 28.11 12.92 24.16
C PRO A 884 27.36 14.21 24.51
N LEU A 885 26.23 14.45 23.84
CA LEU A 885 25.34 15.58 24.11
C LEU A 885 24.66 15.36 25.47
N PRO A 886 24.42 16.39 26.31
CA PRO A 886 23.65 16.20 27.54
C PRO A 886 22.30 15.52 27.28
N GLY A 887 22.06 14.38 27.92
CA GLY A 887 20.87 13.56 27.68
C GLY A 887 20.95 12.60 26.49
N SER A 888 22.10 12.47 25.83
CA SER A 888 22.37 11.42 24.85
C SER A 888 23.70 10.74 25.13
N ILE A 889 23.84 9.47 24.75
CA ILE A 889 25.14 8.77 24.81
C ILE A 889 25.99 9.01 23.56
N VAL A 890 25.45 9.69 22.55
CA VAL A 890 26.17 10.09 21.33
C VAL A 890 26.24 11.61 21.23
N GLY A 891 27.11 12.11 20.36
CA GLY A 891 27.18 13.54 20.08
C GLY A 891 25.96 14.09 19.35
N HIS A 892 25.97 15.42 19.15
CA HIS A 892 24.88 16.17 18.55
C HIS A 892 24.50 15.68 17.14
N THR A 893 25.49 15.41 16.29
CA THR A 893 25.27 15.05 14.88
C THR A 893 24.59 13.69 14.77
N PHE A 894 25.04 12.69 15.54
CA PHE A 894 24.41 11.38 15.57
C PHE A 894 23.08 11.37 16.32
N THR A 895 22.90 12.22 17.33
CA THR A 895 21.59 12.44 17.96
C THR A 895 20.56 12.92 16.93
N TYR A 896 20.93 13.89 16.10
CA TYR A 896 20.07 14.41 15.02
C TYR A 896 19.68 13.31 14.02
N ILE A 897 20.66 12.55 13.51
CA ILE A 897 20.40 11.50 12.51
C ILE A 897 19.55 10.36 13.11
N LEU A 898 19.90 9.87 14.31
CA LEU A 898 19.19 8.76 14.97
C LEU A 898 17.76 9.13 15.33
N SER A 899 17.55 10.30 15.93
CA SER A 899 16.21 10.75 16.30
C SER A 899 15.28 10.92 15.09
N GLN A 900 15.80 11.42 13.96
CA GLN A 900 15.03 11.51 12.73
C GLN A 900 14.68 10.12 12.17
N GLY A 901 15.63 9.18 12.18
CA GLY A 901 15.38 7.81 11.72
C GLY A 901 14.29 7.12 12.54
N PHE A 902 14.41 7.12 13.87
CA PHE A 902 13.38 6.53 14.74
C PHE A 902 12.04 7.25 14.64
N LYS A 903 12.03 8.59 14.50
CA LYS A 903 10.79 9.32 14.25
C LYS A 903 10.09 8.84 12.97
N ASN A 904 10.82 8.69 11.87
CA ASN A 904 10.24 8.21 10.60
C ASN A 904 9.70 6.78 10.71
N LEU A 905 10.41 5.90 11.42
CA LEU A 905 9.97 4.52 11.66
C LEU A 905 8.68 4.42 12.49
N ARG A 906 8.39 5.42 13.33
CA ARG A 906 7.15 5.50 14.11
C ARG A 906 6.02 6.17 13.33
N PHE A 907 6.27 7.37 12.80
CA PHE A 907 5.23 8.22 12.19
C PHE A 907 4.81 7.75 10.78
N GLY A 908 5.73 7.11 10.04
CA GLY A 908 5.46 6.63 8.69
C GLY A 908 4.99 5.18 8.63
N ASP A 909 4.77 4.51 9.77
CA ASP A 909 4.36 3.12 9.83
C ASP A 909 2.86 2.99 10.12
N ARG A 910 2.07 2.64 9.10
CA ARG A 910 0.61 2.44 9.20
C ARG A 910 0.24 1.42 10.27
N PHE A 911 1.09 0.42 10.50
CA PHE A 911 0.84 -0.70 11.39
C PHE A 911 1.54 -0.53 12.76
N TRP A 912 2.03 0.67 13.10
CA TRP A 912 2.65 0.96 14.40
C TRP A 912 1.80 0.42 15.55
N TYR A 913 2.40 -0.27 16.52
CA TYR A 913 1.63 -1.07 17.48
C TYR A 913 0.66 -0.26 18.36
N GLU A 914 0.89 1.04 18.58
CA GLU A 914 -0.02 1.91 19.36
C GLU A 914 -1.16 2.51 18.52
N ARG A 915 -1.32 2.10 17.25
CA ARG A 915 -2.24 2.73 16.30
C ARG A 915 -3.71 2.59 16.72
N ASP A 916 -4.44 3.71 16.65
CA ASP A 916 -5.89 3.74 16.80
C ASP A 916 -6.64 3.42 15.49
N ASP A 917 -6.59 2.16 15.07
CA ASP A 917 -7.28 1.69 13.86
C ASP A 917 -7.97 0.36 14.16
N SER A 918 -9.29 0.30 13.99
CA SER A 918 -10.08 -0.89 14.32
C SER A 918 -9.87 -2.05 13.34
N HIS A 919 -9.37 -1.79 12.13
CA HIS A 919 -9.11 -2.80 11.12
C HIS A 919 -7.73 -3.46 11.33
N ILE A 920 -6.68 -2.66 11.52
CA ILE A 920 -5.29 -3.16 11.58
C ILE A 920 -4.63 -3.05 12.96
N GLY A 921 -5.13 -2.17 13.84
CA GLY A 921 -4.56 -1.89 15.16
C GLY A 921 -4.88 -2.98 16.19
N PHE A 922 -4.43 -2.76 17.42
CA PHE A 922 -4.84 -3.56 18.57
C PHE A 922 -6.01 -2.88 19.28
N THR A 923 -6.89 -3.65 19.93
CA THR A 923 -7.82 -3.06 20.89
C THR A 923 -7.05 -2.47 22.07
N LEU A 924 -7.65 -1.53 22.80
CA LEU A 924 -6.96 -0.88 23.93
C LEU A 924 -6.50 -1.91 24.99
N ARG A 925 -7.33 -2.93 25.24
CA ARG A 925 -7.01 -4.05 26.15
C ARG A 925 -5.80 -4.85 25.68
N GLN A 926 -5.73 -5.15 24.38
CA GLN A 926 -4.58 -5.85 23.77
C GLN A 926 -3.32 -4.98 23.81
N LEU A 927 -3.45 -3.69 23.50
CA LEU A 927 -2.34 -2.74 23.53
C LEU A 927 -1.75 -2.61 24.94
N ASP A 928 -2.59 -2.44 25.97
CA ASP A 928 -2.12 -2.35 27.36
C ASP A 928 -1.53 -3.67 27.86
N ALA A 929 -1.96 -4.82 27.32
CA ALA A 929 -1.29 -6.09 27.57
C ALA A 929 0.13 -6.12 26.96
N ILE A 930 0.31 -5.64 25.72
CA ILE A 930 1.63 -5.54 25.06
C ILE A 930 2.56 -4.55 25.80
N ARG A 931 2.03 -3.47 26.37
CA ARG A 931 2.81 -2.50 27.17
C ARG A 931 3.43 -3.10 28.45
N ASN A 932 3.06 -4.31 28.83
CA ASN A 932 3.71 -5.06 29.91
C ASN A 932 4.88 -5.94 29.41
N ALA A 933 5.15 -5.98 28.10
CA ALA A 933 6.28 -6.69 27.54
C ALA A 933 7.61 -6.08 28.01
N SER A 934 8.54 -6.94 28.41
CA SER A 934 9.92 -6.56 28.70
C SER A 934 10.85 -7.63 28.17
N LEU A 935 12.06 -7.25 27.76
CA LEU A 935 13.04 -8.26 27.33
C LEU A 935 13.41 -9.20 28.49
N ALA A 936 13.40 -8.71 29.73
CA ALA A 936 13.57 -9.53 30.93
C ALA A 936 12.57 -10.69 30.99
N ARG A 937 11.29 -10.41 30.73
CA ARG A 937 10.24 -11.45 30.73
C ARG A 937 10.40 -12.43 29.57
N VAL A 938 10.72 -11.93 28.37
CA VAL A 938 10.97 -12.78 27.19
C VAL A 938 12.13 -13.75 27.45
N LEU A 939 13.20 -13.32 28.13
CA LEU A 939 14.30 -14.21 28.53
C LEU A 939 13.81 -15.30 29.49
N CYS A 940 13.09 -14.92 30.55
CA CYS A 940 12.54 -15.85 31.53
C CYS A 940 11.62 -16.92 30.90
N ASP A 941 10.74 -16.51 29.97
CA ASP A 941 9.77 -17.43 29.37
C ASP A 941 10.39 -18.41 28.36
N ASN A 942 11.59 -18.11 27.84
CA ASN A 942 12.18 -18.79 26.68
C ASN A 942 13.57 -19.41 26.93
N THR A 943 14.05 -19.45 28.16
CA THR A 943 15.35 -20.06 28.54
C THR A 943 15.18 -21.11 29.63
N GLU A 944 16.04 -22.13 29.62
CA GLU A 944 16.04 -23.15 30.67
C GLU A 944 17.01 -22.76 31.79
N GLY A 945 16.54 -22.77 33.04
CA GLY A 945 17.41 -22.54 34.21
C GLY A 945 17.69 -21.08 34.56
N ILE A 946 17.05 -20.09 33.91
CA ILE A 946 17.05 -18.69 34.36
C ILE A 946 15.80 -18.44 35.21
N GLU A 947 15.96 -18.45 36.53
CA GLU A 947 14.86 -18.15 37.47
C GLU A 947 14.85 -16.70 37.96
N GLN A 948 15.98 -16.00 37.83
CA GLN A 948 16.10 -14.57 38.13
C GLN A 948 16.88 -13.82 37.06
N THR A 949 16.53 -12.55 36.85
CA THR A 949 17.27 -11.63 35.98
C THR A 949 17.09 -10.17 36.43
N LEU A 950 17.69 -9.20 35.74
CA LEU A 950 17.47 -7.78 36.03
C LEU A 950 16.11 -7.30 35.49
N ARG A 951 15.45 -6.39 36.19
CA ARG A 951 14.14 -5.83 35.76
C ARG A 951 14.22 -5.16 34.40
N ASN A 952 15.23 -4.31 34.20
CA ASN A 952 15.61 -3.80 32.89
C ASN A 952 16.98 -4.38 32.54
N VAL A 953 16.99 -5.29 31.58
CA VAL A 953 18.19 -6.03 31.16
C VAL A 953 19.22 -5.17 30.44
N PHE A 954 18.86 -3.97 29.99
CA PHE A 954 19.78 -3.03 29.35
C PHE A 954 20.55 -2.18 30.35
N LEU A 955 20.10 -2.06 31.60
CA LEU A 955 20.74 -1.26 32.62
C LEU A 955 21.58 -2.12 33.56
N GLU A 956 22.72 -1.59 34.01
CA GLU A 956 23.56 -2.27 34.99
C GLU A 956 22.83 -2.49 36.32
N LYS A 957 23.29 -3.48 37.08
CA LYS A 957 22.79 -3.77 38.43
C LYS A 957 22.99 -2.54 39.32
N SER A 958 21.91 -2.07 39.93
CA SER A 958 21.92 -0.93 40.84
C SER A 958 20.85 -1.09 41.92
N ILE A 959 20.76 -0.13 42.85
CA ILE A 959 19.70 -0.12 43.88
C ILE A 959 18.31 -0.06 43.23
N ILE A 960 18.18 0.65 42.10
CA ILE A 960 16.91 0.82 41.36
C ILE A 960 16.66 -0.28 40.31
N ASN A 961 17.70 -1.03 39.91
CA ASN A 961 17.62 -2.15 38.97
C ASN A 961 18.26 -3.40 39.59
N SER A 962 17.61 -3.94 40.61
CA SER A 962 18.05 -5.15 41.31
C SER A 962 17.61 -6.42 40.57
N PRO A 963 18.32 -7.55 40.75
CA PRO A 963 17.82 -8.86 40.34
C PRO A 963 16.43 -9.12 40.92
N THR A 964 15.57 -9.75 40.13
CA THR A 964 14.21 -10.14 40.51
C THR A 964 13.91 -11.52 39.97
N ASN A 965 13.09 -12.28 40.71
CA ASN A 965 12.57 -13.56 40.22
C ASN A 965 11.65 -13.33 39.02
N CYS A 966 11.70 -14.25 38.06
CA CYS A 966 10.92 -14.23 36.83
C CYS A 966 9.41 -14.18 37.09
N GLU A 967 8.93 -14.77 38.19
CA GLU A 967 7.52 -14.76 38.60
C GLU A 967 7.00 -13.35 38.94
N ASN A 968 7.88 -12.46 39.40
CA ASN A 968 7.51 -11.08 39.75
C ASN A 968 7.52 -10.13 38.55
N LEU A 969 7.99 -10.58 37.39
CA LEU A 969 7.98 -9.79 36.17
C LEU A 969 6.58 -9.79 35.55
N LYS A 970 6.13 -8.61 35.13
CA LYS A 970 4.91 -8.47 34.35
C LYS A 970 5.04 -9.27 33.05
N PHE A 971 3.91 -9.77 32.55
CA PHE A 971 3.83 -10.52 31.31
C PHE A 971 2.71 -9.98 30.43
N VAL A 972 2.77 -10.31 29.15
CA VAL A 972 1.71 -9.99 28.18
C VAL A 972 0.54 -10.95 28.41
N ASP A 973 -0.57 -10.44 28.92
CA ASP A 973 -1.77 -11.25 29.15
C ASP A 973 -2.49 -11.57 27.83
N LEU A 974 -2.25 -12.78 27.32
CA LEU A 974 -2.81 -13.25 26.05
C LEU A 974 -4.33 -13.50 26.11
N ASN A 975 -4.96 -13.49 27.30
CA ASN A 975 -6.42 -13.57 27.41
C ASN A 975 -7.13 -12.39 26.74
N ALA A 976 -6.43 -11.28 26.48
CA ALA A 976 -6.95 -10.17 25.69
C ALA A 976 -7.22 -10.52 24.22
N TRP A 977 -6.74 -11.66 23.71
CA TRP A 977 -7.01 -12.18 22.36
C TRP A 977 -8.04 -13.30 22.32
N LYS A 978 -8.68 -13.62 23.45
CA LYS A 978 -9.74 -14.62 23.49
C LYS A 978 -11.00 -14.09 22.79
N GLU A 979 -11.47 -14.77 21.76
CA GLU A 979 -12.74 -14.45 21.10
C GLU A 979 -13.92 -15.13 21.83
N GLY A 980 -15.10 -14.50 21.79
CA GLY A 980 -16.32 -15.09 22.31
C GLY A 980 -16.68 -16.35 21.53
N SER A 981 -17.13 -17.39 22.24
CA SER A 981 -17.55 -18.68 21.68
C SER A 981 -18.70 -18.56 20.69
#